data_AF-A0A8H5HET8-F1
#
_entry.id   AF-A0A8H5HET8-F1
#
_cell.length_a   1.000
_cell.length_b   1.000
_cell.length_c   1.000
_cell.angle_alpha   90.00
_cell.angle_beta   90.00
_cell.angle_gamma   90.00
#
_symmetry.space_group_name_H-M   'P 1'
#
loop_
_entity.id
_entity.type
_entity.pdbx_description
1 polymer ?
#
loop_
_entity_poly.entity_id
_entity_poly.type
_entity_poly.pdbx_seq_one_letter_code
_entity_poly.pdbx_strand_id
1 'polypeptide(L)'
;MISLPFLCLILLGQQVSGVNVPIPLFAPSNAASVSPSLFSFSIEQDRWTDWAGSTSRNQFLFNTLDNLGRLTGAPPDIRVGANSEDRTKFNAAIQATQLVFPAITTIVPYPEAINITVGDAFYQATQFLPPNTRVIWGLNLGQNNLTTAFLEAKSIVRAFSSSAVKDMGIVLDAIEIGNEADLYRNNGARPRTYNATQWTSFATNVTSALGISSTSTTKFWGAAFAGSSHSTSGFSPQSVFNQGLLSSTAGSFISTISQHHYSGSFCSGSEGLLQDLMTKSTIRGNLSSFIPDITATRTRGLDYVFGETNSYSCHGAPGVSNTAGAALWTLDYVLFALVFILLRNPTRGTSHRTGHKSASHECTSMKVLASNIITQIQPTTLTRSILDGSTLPSPLPPHVQPAYYGAIVAAEAIGASGSTRVIELSIDNNQITGYAFYEGKKLVRAVLINSNAFLQGSANRASVHLDFSFTGNGMAPTKASVKRLVIGHADDQSGLKWGGQTYETSDGRPTKRYTSMSETSSKDGLTLLFAHCLGSHKEQWEPTIERIFHLQQSKDTRDRIREAWAFDWQSHGDAAVLNEEVLKTRDDAVSAAEWALALESFVSTHLKGHRIVALGHSAGTAAIMMSVKSTPVQKPPYIAIFLIEPTILSQELFDAHARERKIFANMSMKVTLERRDTWPDRETAAAYFRRRLPWKSWDPRVFDIYVNHGLRTVTSRDGNAVVLKASKRQEGLAYPHFPPYIEATTLFTERCNVIPFHIIYGGNIDFIPKYIQESLCDTSKGRKPASVTKVLDAGHLIVQEDPDGLARAICDKLDGKNLQISSRM
;
A
#
# COMPACT_ATOMS: atom_id res chain seq x y z
N MET A 1 -68.18 -37.29 -13.75
CA MET A 1 -67.28 -36.58 -14.68
C MET A 1 -67.22 -35.14 -14.23
N ILE A 2 -66.07 -34.69 -13.73
CA ILE A 2 -65.51 -33.33 -13.86
C ILE A 2 -64.12 -33.43 -13.21
N SER A 3 -63.11 -33.29 -14.06
CA SER A 3 -61.68 -33.25 -13.77
C SER A 3 -61.29 -31.85 -13.26
N LEU A 4 -60.62 -31.77 -12.11
CA LEU A 4 -59.98 -30.55 -11.63
C LEU A 4 -58.69 -30.26 -12.43
N PRO A 5 -58.42 -29.01 -12.83
CA PRO A 5 -57.17 -28.65 -13.51
C PRO A 5 -56.06 -28.34 -12.49
N PHE A 6 -54.86 -28.82 -12.79
CA PHE A 6 -53.61 -28.45 -12.13
C PHE A 6 -53.27 -26.99 -12.42
N LEU A 7 -53.11 -26.17 -11.37
CA LEU A 7 -52.58 -24.82 -11.46
C LEU A 7 -51.06 -24.88 -11.28
N CYS A 8 -50.30 -24.72 -12.36
CA CYS A 8 -48.85 -24.52 -12.29
C CYS A 8 -48.55 -23.10 -11.80
N LEU A 9 -47.99 -22.97 -10.59
CA LEU A 9 -47.35 -21.73 -10.14
C LEU A 9 -46.08 -21.51 -10.95
N ILE A 10 -46.09 -20.52 -11.84
CA ILE A 10 -44.88 -19.98 -12.46
C ILE A 10 -44.22 -19.05 -11.43
N LEU A 11 -43.18 -19.53 -10.77
CA LEU A 11 -42.22 -18.68 -10.05
C LEU A 11 -41.49 -17.81 -11.07
N LEU A 12 -41.94 -16.56 -11.24
CA LEU A 12 -41.16 -15.51 -11.89
C LEU A 12 -39.96 -15.17 -10.99
N GLY A 13 -38.88 -15.92 -11.14
CA GLY A 13 -37.58 -15.49 -10.65
C GLY A 13 -37.19 -14.22 -11.40
N GLN A 14 -37.00 -13.11 -10.69
CA GLN A 14 -36.33 -11.94 -11.25
C GLN A 14 -34.93 -12.37 -11.69
N GLN A 15 -34.72 -12.52 -13.00
CA GLN A 15 -33.37 -12.59 -13.56
C GLN A 15 -32.71 -11.23 -13.31
N VAL A 16 -31.84 -11.16 -12.31
CA VAL A 16 -30.88 -10.05 -12.22
C VAL A 16 -29.92 -10.24 -13.39
N SER A 17 -30.12 -9.46 -14.47
CA SER A 17 -29.18 -9.44 -15.60
C SER A 17 -27.82 -8.98 -15.09
N GLY A 18 -26.79 -9.83 -15.18
CA GLY A 18 -25.43 -9.44 -14.84
C GLY A 18 -24.88 -8.39 -15.81
N VAL A 19 -23.96 -7.57 -15.32
CA VAL A 19 -23.21 -6.63 -16.15
C VAL A 19 -22.05 -7.40 -16.78
N ASN A 20 -22.06 -7.52 -18.11
CA ASN A 20 -20.98 -8.19 -18.83
C ASN A 20 -19.68 -7.36 -18.75
N VAL A 21 -18.59 -8.01 -18.41
CA VAL A 21 -17.24 -7.44 -18.29
C VAL A 21 -16.31 -8.22 -19.22
N PRO A 22 -16.09 -7.74 -20.45
CA PRO A 22 -15.19 -8.38 -21.39
C PRO A 22 -13.72 -8.09 -21.02
N ILE A 23 -12.94 -9.13 -20.77
CA ILE A 23 -11.53 -9.05 -20.37
C ILE A 23 -10.65 -9.75 -21.41
N PRO A 24 -9.82 -9.02 -22.18
CA PRO A 24 -8.89 -9.64 -23.11
C PRO A 24 -7.82 -10.44 -22.37
N LEU A 25 -7.60 -11.70 -22.79
CA LEU A 25 -6.57 -12.58 -22.20
C LEU A 25 -5.15 -12.09 -22.48
N PHE A 26 -4.97 -11.39 -23.60
CA PHE A 26 -3.69 -10.83 -24.00
C PHE A 26 -3.76 -9.32 -24.14
N ALA A 27 -2.65 -8.65 -23.81
CA ALA A 27 -2.52 -7.21 -23.93
C ALA A 27 -2.83 -6.77 -25.38
N PRO A 28 -3.89 -5.99 -25.62
CA PRO A 28 -4.17 -5.47 -26.95
C PRO A 28 -3.04 -4.55 -27.46
N SER A 29 -3.00 -4.30 -28.77
CA SER A 29 -1.98 -3.43 -29.37
C SER A 29 -2.01 -2.00 -28.81
N ASN A 30 -3.20 -1.51 -28.45
CA ASN A 30 -3.38 -0.20 -27.86
C ASN A 30 -3.09 -0.15 -26.34
N ALA A 31 -2.82 -1.28 -25.68
CA ALA A 31 -2.51 -1.30 -24.24
C ALA A 31 -1.35 -0.39 -23.88
N ALA A 32 -1.53 0.39 -22.82
CA ALA A 32 -0.68 1.50 -22.46
C ALA A 32 0.36 1.04 -21.43
N SER A 33 1.64 1.31 -21.64
CA SER A 33 2.67 1.00 -20.64
C SER A 33 2.51 1.89 -19.42
N VAL A 34 2.64 1.31 -18.23
CA VAL A 34 2.40 2.00 -16.97
C VAL A 34 3.73 2.30 -16.28
N SER A 35 3.95 3.57 -15.92
CA SER A 35 5.06 3.90 -15.02
C SER A 35 4.82 3.31 -13.63
N PRO A 36 5.82 2.68 -12.99
CA PRO A 36 5.78 2.34 -11.57
C PRO A 36 5.37 3.50 -10.66
N SER A 37 5.82 4.71 -10.99
CA SER A 37 5.50 5.94 -10.25
C SER A 37 4.25 6.63 -10.79
N LEU A 38 3.32 5.91 -11.43
CA LEU A 38 2.10 6.51 -11.99
C LEU A 38 1.40 7.39 -10.95
N PHE A 39 1.34 6.91 -9.71
CA PHE A 39 0.74 7.63 -8.60
C PHE A 39 1.85 8.39 -7.88
N SER A 40 1.79 9.72 -7.91
CA SER A 40 2.87 10.62 -7.45
C SER A 40 2.29 11.90 -6.86
N PHE A 41 3.07 12.62 -6.05
CA PHE A 41 2.54 13.65 -5.17
C PHE A 41 3.01 15.06 -5.52
N SER A 42 2.11 16.03 -5.40
CA SER A 42 2.42 17.47 -5.42
C SER A 42 2.35 18.04 -4.01
N ILE A 43 3.32 18.88 -3.67
CA ILE A 43 3.59 19.41 -2.32
C ILE A 43 3.84 20.92 -2.41
N GLU A 44 3.21 21.68 -1.52
CA GLU A 44 3.52 23.09 -1.31
C GLU A 44 4.93 23.27 -0.69
N GLN A 45 5.70 24.22 -1.21
CA GLN A 45 7.03 24.57 -0.70
C GLN A 45 7.03 25.01 0.77
N ASP A 46 6.00 25.73 1.23
CA ASP A 46 5.93 26.21 2.61
C ASP A 46 5.76 25.11 3.67
N ARG A 47 5.39 23.89 3.26
CA ARG A 47 5.28 22.70 4.12
C ARG A 47 6.38 21.67 3.89
N TRP A 48 7.29 21.91 2.97
CA TRP A 48 8.27 20.91 2.54
C TRP A 48 9.11 20.34 3.70
N THR A 49 9.63 21.19 4.59
CA THR A 49 10.46 20.77 5.73
C THR A 49 9.66 20.14 6.87
N ASP A 50 8.37 20.46 7.00
CA ASP A 50 7.44 19.77 7.91
C ASP A 50 7.21 18.32 7.44
N TRP A 51 7.23 18.12 6.13
CA TRP A 51 6.84 16.86 5.51
C TRP A 51 8.01 15.93 5.25
N ALA A 52 9.06 16.38 4.55
CA ALA A 52 10.26 15.57 4.35
C ALA A 52 11.04 15.40 5.66
N GLY A 53 11.00 16.43 6.52
CA GLY A 53 11.82 16.57 7.71
C GLY A 53 12.82 17.72 7.58
N SER A 54 13.32 18.21 8.71
CA SER A 54 14.26 19.34 8.78
C SER A 54 15.64 18.90 9.27
N THR A 55 15.73 18.48 10.53
CA THR A 55 16.95 17.92 11.15
C THR A 55 16.99 16.39 11.06
N SER A 56 15.83 15.77 10.97
CA SER A 56 15.66 14.32 10.83
C SER A 56 14.50 14.01 9.89
N ARG A 57 14.55 12.82 9.27
CA ARG A 57 13.51 12.33 8.37
C ARG A 57 12.16 12.24 9.07
N ASN A 58 11.10 12.70 8.39
CA ASN A 58 9.74 12.35 8.79
C ASN A 58 9.47 10.87 8.44
N GLN A 59 9.50 10.02 9.47
CA GLN A 59 9.38 8.57 9.27
C GLN A 59 8.00 8.15 8.76
N PHE A 60 6.93 8.88 9.13
CA PHE A 60 5.58 8.57 8.70
C PHE A 60 5.44 8.79 7.18
N LEU A 61 5.86 9.97 6.69
CA LEU A 61 5.86 10.24 5.26
C LEU A 61 6.72 9.21 4.51
N PHE A 62 7.94 8.95 4.99
CA PHE A 62 8.81 7.96 4.37
C PHE A 62 8.12 6.59 4.25
N ASN A 63 7.49 6.10 5.33
CA ASN A 63 6.83 4.80 5.34
C ASN A 63 5.67 4.73 4.34
N THR A 64 4.85 5.78 4.25
CA THR A 64 3.73 5.85 3.29
C THR A 64 4.21 5.84 1.84
N LEU A 65 5.24 6.63 1.50
CA LEU A 65 5.84 6.61 0.15
C LEU A 65 6.51 5.26 -0.15
N ASP A 66 7.22 4.68 0.82
CA ASP A 66 7.89 3.39 0.68
C ASP A 66 6.91 2.22 0.53
N ASN A 67 5.71 2.29 1.12
CA ASN A 67 4.67 1.29 0.86
C ASN A 67 4.30 1.23 -0.63
N LEU A 68 4.12 2.39 -1.28
CA LEU A 68 3.85 2.48 -2.71
C LEU A 68 5.05 1.98 -3.53
N GLY A 69 6.27 2.33 -3.10
CA GLY A 69 7.50 1.86 -3.72
C GLY A 69 7.67 0.34 -3.67
N ARG A 70 7.31 -0.31 -2.55
CA ARG A 70 7.35 -1.77 -2.41
C ARG A 70 6.34 -2.49 -3.30
N LEU A 71 5.20 -1.86 -3.58
CA LEU A 71 4.16 -2.43 -4.44
C LEU A 71 4.51 -2.29 -5.93
N THR A 72 5.08 -1.14 -6.32
CA THR A 72 5.32 -0.78 -7.72
C THR A 72 6.76 -1.01 -8.19
N GLY A 73 7.69 -1.26 -7.26
CA GLY A 73 9.11 -1.42 -7.54
C GLY A 73 9.89 -0.10 -7.65
N ALA A 74 9.23 1.06 -7.58
CA ALA A 74 9.88 2.37 -7.54
C ALA A 74 9.06 3.36 -6.69
N PRO A 75 9.71 4.27 -5.93
CA PRO A 75 8.96 5.24 -5.14
C PRO A 75 8.14 6.18 -6.05
N PRO A 76 7.08 6.80 -5.49
CA PRO A 76 6.38 7.92 -6.12
C PRO A 76 7.35 9.06 -6.46
N ASP A 77 7.07 9.78 -7.55
CA ASP A 77 7.74 11.04 -7.83
C ASP A 77 7.16 12.14 -6.93
N ILE A 78 7.96 13.16 -6.64
CA ILE A 78 7.57 14.26 -5.76
C ILE A 78 7.75 15.59 -6.49
N ARG A 79 6.66 16.34 -6.66
CA ARG A 79 6.68 17.73 -7.17
C ARG A 79 6.56 18.69 -6.00
N VAL A 80 7.55 19.55 -5.82
CA VAL A 80 7.62 20.55 -4.74
C VAL A 80 7.43 21.94 -5.37
N GLY A 81 6.25 22.53 -5.23
CA GLY A 81 5.85 23.74 -5.96
C GLY A 81 4.57 24.35 -5.38
N ALA A 82 3.54 24.46 -6.24
CA ALA A 82 2.21 24.98 -5.93
C ALA A 82 2.22 26.49 -5.56
N ASN A 83 1.16 27.04 -4.96
CA ASN A 83 1.04 28.50 -4.81
C ASN A 83 2.16 29.14 -3.98
N SER A 84 2.74 28.38 -3.06
CA SER A 84 3.87 28.81 -2.24
C SER A 84 5.17 28.96 -3.05
N GLU A 85 5.33 28.27 -4.17
CA GLU A 85 6.49 28.41 -5.08
C GLU A 85 6.75 29.86 -5.46
N ASP A 86 5.70 30.57 -5.89
CA ASP A 86 5.78 31.95 -6.35
C ASP A 86 5.93 32.98 -5.23
N ARG A 87 6.08 32.52 -3.99
CA ARG A 87 6.32 33.35 -2.80
C ARG A 87 7.64 33.00 -2.10
N THR A 88 8.27 31.88 -2.45
CA THR A 88 9.56 31.43 -1.93
C THR A 88 10.68 32.34 -2.38
N LYS A 89 11.58 32.70 -1.45
CA LYS A 89 12.78 33.49 -1.72
C LYS A 89 13.99 32.86 -1.07
N PHE A 90 15.09 32.72 -1.79
CA PHE A 90 16.36 32.34 -1.16
C PHE A 90 17.02 33.47 -0.37
N ASN A 91 17.53 33.14 0.82
CA ASN A 91 18.47 33.97 1.58
C ASN A 91 19.48 33.08 2.33
N ALA A 92 20.76 33.23 2.03
CA ALA A 92 21.85 32.44 2.61
C ALA A 92 22.01 32.61 4.14
N ALA A 93 21.46 33.68 4.74
CA ALA A 93 21.46 33.87 6.18
C ALA A 93 20.42 33.00 6.90
N ILE A 94 19.47 32.42 6.16
CA ILE A 94 18.47 31.49 6.70
C ILE A 94 19.02 30.07 6.56
N GLN A 95 18.84 29.26 7.60
CA GLN A 95 19.30 27.87 7.56
C GLN A 95 18.33 26.97 6.79
N ALA A 96 17.07 26.88 7.24
CA ALA A 96 16.01 26.09 6.61
C ALA A 96 14.89 27.00 6.07
N THR A 97 13.96 27.44 6.92
CA THR A 97 12.78 28.20 6.48
C THR A 97 12.42 29.30 7.49
N GLN A 98 11.95 30.45 6.97
CA GLN A 98 11.21 31.47 7.70
C GLN A 98 9.88 31.70 6.98
N LEU A 99 8.77 31.47 7.69
CA LEU A 99 7.43 31.44 7.13
C LEU A 99 6.53 32.42 7.87
N VAL A 100 5.72 33.17 7.13
CA VAL A 100 4.65 33.99 7.68
C VAL A 100 3.34 33.53 7.08
N PHE A 101 2.45 33.02 7.93
CA PHE A 101 1.11 32.60 7.55
C PHE A 101 0.09 33.73 7.81
N PRO A 102 -0.92 33.88 6.94
CA PRO A 102 -2.05 34.76 7.23
C PRO A 102 -2.92 34.15 8.35
N ALA A 103 -3.90 34.93 8.82
CA ALA A 103 -4.89 34.43 9.77
C ALA A 103 -5.68 33.26 9.16
N ILE A 104 -5.96 32.25 9.98
CA ILE A 104 -6.81 31.12 9.57
C ILE A 104 -8.27 31.59 9.43
N THR A 105 -9.03 30.89 8.60
CA THR A 105 -10.47 31.07 8.47
C THR A 105 -11.18 29.72 8.58
N THR A 106 -12.51 29.72 8.69
CA THR A 106 -13.28 28.47 8.67
C THR A 106 -13.22 27.74 7.32
N ILE A 107 -13.00 28.47 6.23
CA ILE A 107 -12.89 27.91 4.87
C ILE A 107 -11.44 27.47 4.59
N VAL A 108 -10.46 28.19 5.14
CA VAL A 108 -9.03 27.89 4.97
C VAL A 108 -8.37 27.74 6.35
N PRO A 109 -8.52 26.57 6.99
CA PRO A 109 -7.92 26.31 8.31
C PRO A 109 -6.39 26.22 8.28
N TYR A 110 -5.81 25.91 7.12
CA TYR A 110 -4.37 25.76 6.92
C TYR A 110 -3.90 26.57 5.71
N PRO A 111 -3.87 27.91 5.82
CA PRO A 111 -3.49 28.75 4.69
C PRO A 111 -2.02 28.54 4.31
N GLU A 112 -1.70 28.80 3.04
CA GLU A 112 -0.33 28.87 2.57
C GLU A 112 0.36 30.15 3.10
N ALA A 113 1.66 30.07 3.29
CA ALA A 113 2.45 31.21 3.72
C ALA A 113 2.41 32.35 2.70
N ILE A 114 2.32 33.59 3.19
CA ILE A 114 2.36 34.82 2.39
C ILE A 114 3.78 35.36 2.22
N ASN A 115 4.70 34.98 3.11
CA ASN A 115 6.12 35.27 2.99
C ASN A 115 6.93 34.02 3.33
N ILE A 116 7.78 33.60 2.42
CA ILE A 116 8.56 32.37 2.51
C ILE A 116 10.00 32.74 2.18
N THR A 117 10.89 32.62 3.15
CA THR A 117 12.33 32.77 2.94
C THR A 117 13.03 31.46 3.30
N VAL A 118 13.85 30.94 2.41
CA VAL A 118 14.48 29.62 2.55
C VAL A 118 16.00 29.69 2.42
N GLY A 119 16.66 28.71 3.04
CA GLY A 119 18.11 28.52 3.02
C GLY A 119 18.52 27.20 2.37
N ASP A 120 19.82 26.89 2.39
CA ASP A 120 20.36 25.66 1.80
C ASP A 120 19.76 24.38 2.43
N ALA A 121 19.46 24.37 3.74
CA ALA A 121 18.93 23.18 4.40
C ALA A 121 17.50 22.82 3.95
N PHE A 122 16.76 23.79 3.39
CA PHE A 122 15.44 23.54 2.79
C PHE A 122 15.53 22.59 1.61
N TYR A 123 16.42 22.86 0.67
CA TYR A 123 16.64 22.02 -0.50
C TYR A 123 17.33 20.71 -0.11
N GLN A 124 18.25 20.75 0.86
CA GLN A 124 18.96 19.57 1.38
C GLN A 124 18.02 18.54 2.04
N ALA A 125 16.85 18.96 2.55
CA ALA A 125 15.86 18.06 3.13
C ALA A 125 15.39 16.94 2.17
N THR A 126 15.60 17.12 0.86
CA THR A 126 15.43 16.07 -0.18
C THR A 126 16.11 14.74 0.18
N GLN A 127 17.23 14.76 0.90
CA GLN A 127 17.93 13.55 1.34
C GLN A 127 17.07 12.61 2.21
N PHE A 128 15.96 13.11 2.77
CA PHE A 128 15.08 12.32 3.64
C PHE A 128 14.03 11.49 2.88
N LEU A 129 13.87 11.71 1.56
CA LEU A 129 12.97 10.92 0.73
C LEU A 129 13.43 9.45 0.58
N PRO A 130 12.55 8.54 0.14
CA PRO A 130 12.93 7.18 -0.23
C PRO A 130 14.05 7.14 -1.28
N PRO A 131 14.92 6.11 -1.26
CA PRO A 131 15.93 5.94 -2.30
C PRO A 131 15.31 5.87 -3.71
N ASN A 132 16.02 6.42 -4.70
CA ASN A 132 15.62 6.49 -6.11
C ASN A 132 14.39 7.37 -6.40
N THR A 133 14.00 8.23 -5.47
CA THR A 133 12.93 9.21 -5.70
C THR A 133 13.33 10.21 -6.79
N ARG A 134 12.42 10.50 -7.71
CA ARG A 134 12.58 11.58 -8.68
C ARG A 134 11.83 12.81 -8.22
N VAL A 135 12.48 13.96 -8.29
CA VAL A 135 11.95 15.22 -7.76
C VAL A 135 11.79 16.24 -8.88
N ILE A 136 10.62 16.87 -8.92
CA ILE A 136 10.33 18.05 -9.74
C ILE A 136 10.31 19.24 -8.79
N TRP A 137 11.12 20.26 -9.08
CA TRP A 137 11.26 21.41 -8.18
C TRP A 137 10.79 22.71 -8.83
N GLY A 138 9.91 23.41 -8.12
CA GLY A 138 9.35 24.70 -8.52
C GLY A 138 10.29 25.88 -8.27
N LEU A 139 10.32 26.84 -9.19
CA LEU A 139 11.15 28.03 -9.12
C LEU A 139 10.29 29.30 -9.26
N ASN A 140 10.43 30.22 -8.30
CA ASN A 140 9.57 31.39 -8.17
C ASN A 140 9.61 32.30 -9.42
N LEU A 141 8.59 32.17 -10.26
CA LEU A 141 8.37 33.09 -11.36
C LEU A 141 7.58 34.29 -10.85
N GLY A 142 6.52 34.09 -10.08
CA GLY A 142 5.46 35.05 -9.75
C GLY A 142 5.89 36.33 -9.05
N GLN A 143 7.10 36.44 -8.48
CA GLN A 143 7.66 37.71 -7.99
C GLN A 143 8.61 38.43 -8.96
N ASN A 144 9.04 37.78 -10.04
CA ASN A 144 9.93 38.32 -11.09
C ASN A 144 11.31 38.75 -10.59
N ASN A 145 11.77 38.19 -9.46
CA ASN A 145 13.05 38.53 -8.90
C ASN A 145 14.13 37.57 -9.40
N LEU A 146 14.79 37.94 -10.50
CA LEU A 146 15.83 37.11 -11.12
C LEU A 146 17.00 36.81 -10.19
N THR A 147 17.41 37.75 -9.33
CA THR A 147 18.49 37.53 -8.38
C THR A 147 18.14 36.42 -7.40
N THR A 148 16.94 36.47 -6.83
CA THR A 148 16.45 35.46 -5.90
C THR A 148 16.31 34.10 -6.59
N ALA A 149 15.68 34.04 -7.76
CA ALA A 149 15.51 32.78 -8.51
C ALA A 149 16.86 32.17 -8.95
N PHE A 150 17.84 32.98 -9.32
CA PHE A 150 19.19 32.50 -9.63
C PHE A 150 19.89 31.88 -8.41
N LEU A 151 19.68 32.45 -7.21
CA LEU A 151 20.22 31.89 -5.98
C LEU A 151 19.50 30.61 -5.55
N GLU A 152 18.18 30.55 -5.72
CA GLU A 152 17.39 29.32 -5.54
C GLU A 152 17.91 28.20 -6.45
N ALA A 153 18.05 28.49 -7.75
CA ALA A 153 18.60 27.55 -8.73
C ALA A 153 19.94 26.97 -8.29
N LYS A 154 20.86 27.82 -7.81
CA LYS A 154 22.17 27.37 -7.30
C LYS A 154 22.06 26.48 -6.06
N SER A 155 21.14 26.80 -5.15
CA SER A 155 20.93 26.03 -3.92
C SER A 155 20.30 24.65 -4.22
N ILE A 156 19.32 24.61 -5.13
CA ILE A 156 18.73 23.36 -5.65
C ILE A 156 19.83 22.46 -6.22
N VAL A 157 20.63 22.96 -7.18
CA VAL A 157 21.71 22.18 -7.79
C VAL A 157 22.73 21.70 -6.76
N ARG A 158 23.05 22.51 -5.76
CA ARG A 158 23.96 22.13 -4.67
C ARG A 158 23.41 20.96 -3.86
N ALA A 159 22.14 21.00 -3.47
CA ALA A 159 21.49 19.93 -2.70
C ALA A 159 21.52 18.60 -3.47
N PHE A 160 21.11 18.61 -4.74
CA PHE A 160 21.11 17.39 -5.58
C PHE A 160 22.50 16.92 -6.01
N SER A 161 23.52 17.76 -5.89
CA SER A 161 24.93 17.38 -6.10
C SER A 161 25.60 16.83 -4.83
N SER A 162 24.96 16.96 -3.66
CA SER A 162 25.50 16.46 -2.39
C SER A 162 25.57 14.94 -2.35
N SER A 163 26.56 14.38 -1.65
CA SER A 163 26.67 12.92 -1.47
C SER A 163 25.42 12.34 -0.79
N ALA A 164 24.86 13.03 0.21
CA ALA A 164 23.67 12.57 0.92
C ALA A 164 22.45 12.34 0.02
N VAL A 165 22.27 13.14 -1.04
CA VAL A 165 21.18 12.95 -2.02
C VAL A 165 21.60 11.93 -3.10
N LYS A 166 22.84 12.01 -3.60
CA LYS A 166 23.33 11.13 -4.66
C LYS A 166 23.48 9.67 -4.23
N ASP A 167 23.93 9.42 -3.01
CA ASP A 167 24.12 8.06 -2.47
C ASP A 167 22.77 7.34 -2.30
N MET A 168 21.69 8.09 -2.15
CA MET A 168 20.31 7.59 -2.13
C MET A 168 19.72 7.39 -3.53
N GLY A 169 20.44 7.76 -4.59
CA GLY A 169 19.95 7.69 -5.98
C GLY A 169 18.81 8.69 -6.27
N ILE A 170 18.59 9.69 -5.42
CA ILE A 170 17.55 10.68 -5.61
C ILE A 170 18.02 11.68 -6.69
N VAL A 171 17.14 11.98 -7.64
CA VAL A 171 17.49 12.82 -8.80
C VAL A 171 16.54 13.99 -8.97
N LEU A 172 17.09 15.11 -9.42
CA LEU A 172 16.32 16.24 -9.92
C LEU A 172 15.88 15.93 -11.34
N ASP A 173 14.63 15.49 -11.49
CA ASP A 173 14.03 15.09 -12.76
C ASP A 173 13.74 16.32 -13.62
N ALA A 174 13.16 17.35 -13.00
CA ALA A 174 12.80 18.57 -13.70
C ALA A 174 12.77 19.80 -12.79
N ILE A 175 12.85 20.96 -13.44
CA ILE A 175 12.51 22.26 -12.87
C ILE A 175 11.21 22.73 -13.48
N GLU A 176 10.23 23.07 -12.64
CA GLU A 176 9.03 23.79 -13.06
C GLU A 176 9.25 25.28 -12.73
N ILE A 177 8.95 26.18 -13.66
CA ILE A 177 9.16 27.63 -13.46
C ILE A 177 7.79 28.30 -13.41
N GLY A 178 7.36 28.65 -12.21
CA GLY A 178 6.10 29.30 -11.92
C GLY A 178 4.95 28.32 -11.79
N ASN A 179 3.94 28.74 -11.02
CA ASN A 179 2.75 27.96 -10.73
C ASN A 179 1.48 28.74 -11.13
N GLU A 180 0.61 28.13 -11.93
CA GLU A 180 -0.67 28.72 -12.35
C GLU A 180 -0.52 30.14 -12.94
N ALA A 181 0.49 30.29 -13.80
CA ALA A 181 0.89 31.59 -14.34
C ALA A 181 -0.21 32.30 -15.15
N ASP A 182 -1.22 31.56 -15.63
CA ASP A 182 -2.43 32.09 -16.23
C ASP A 182 -3.26 32.95 -15.27
N LEU A 183 -3.14 32.73 -13.96
CA LEU A 183 -3.83 33.48 -12.91
C LEU A 183 -3.08 34.74 -12.47
N TYR A 184 -1.81 34.93 -12.85
CA TYR A 184 -0.98 36.03 -12.32
C TYR A 184 -1.55 37.43 -12.57
N ARG A 185 -2.25 37.62 -13.70
CA ARG A 185 -2.91 38.89 -14.04
C ARG A 185 -4.04 39.24 -13.06
N ASN A 186 -4.60 38.23 -12.39
CA ASN A 186 -5.80 38.32 -11.57
C ASN A 186 -5.52 38.20 -10.08
N ASN A 187 -4.44 37.51 -9.68
CA ASN A 187 -4.11 37.25 -8.27
C ASN A 187 -3.09 38.24 -7.68
N GLY A 188 -2.61 39.21 -8.47
CA GLY A 188 -1.67 40.24 -8.03
C GLY A 188 -0.19 39.87 -8.11
N ALA A 189 0.16 38.67 -8.57
CA ALA A 189 1.56 38.26 -8.76
C ALA A 189 2.23 39.06 -9.90
N ARG A 190 1.48 39.41 -10.96
CA ARG A 190 2.01 40.20 -12.07
C ARG A 190 1.06 41.31 -12.52
N PRO A 191 1.60 42.34 -13.21
CA PRO A 191 0.76 43.30 -13.93
C PRO A 191 -0.18 42.62 -14.92
N ARG A 192 -1.30 43.29 -15.23
CA ARG A 192 -2.31 42.82 -16.22
C ARG A 192 -1.74 42.54 -17.61
N THR A 193 -0.56 43.09 -17.93
CA THR A 193 0.19 42.89 -19.17
C THR A 193 1.00 41.59 -19.23
N TYR A 194 1.05 40.80 -18.16
CA TYR A 194 1.78 39.53 -18.13
C TYR A 194 1.39 38.60 -19.28
N ASN A 195 2.31 37.90 -19.93
CA ASN A 195 1.97 36.89 -20.93
C ASN A 195 3.01 35.76 -20.89
N ALA A 196 2.69 34.65 -21.55
CA ALA A 196 3.54 33.46 -21.53
C ALA A 196 4.94 33.69 -22.13
N THR A 197 5.14 34.68 -23.02
CA THR A 197 6.48 34.99 -23.56
C THR A 197 7.44 35.53 -22.52
N GLN A 198 6.97 36.06 -21.39
CA GLN A 198 7.84 36.50 -20.30
C GLN A 198 8.54 35.31 -19.61
N TRP A 199 7.96 34.11 -19.70
CA TRP A 199 8.55 32.88 -19.18
C TRP A 199 9.92 32.60 -19.83
N THR A 200 10.04 32.76 -21.16
CA THR A 200 11.30 32.44 -21.88
C THR A 200 12.43 33.37 -21.48
N SER A 201 12.14 34.65 -21.26
CA SER A 201 13.11 35.63 -20.79
C SER A 201 13.59 35.29 -19.38
N PHE A 202 12.68 34.90 -18.49
CA PHE A 202 13.02 34.48 -17.13
C PHE A 202 13.85 33.19 -17.14
N ALA A 203 13.36 32.15 -17.82
CA ALA A 203 14.00 30.84 -17.89
C ALA A 203 15.43 30.92 -18.46
N THR A 204 15.65 31.76 -19.48
CA THR A 204 16.99 31.98 -20.06
C THR A 204 18.02 32.43 -19.02
N ASN A 205 17.62 33.29 -18.07
CA ASN A 205 18.53 33.83 -17.06
C ASN A 205 18.90 32.82 -15.96
N VAL A 206 18.08 31.78 -15.73
CA VAL A 206 18.31 30.77 -14.69
C VAL A 206 18.83 29.44 -15.25
N THR A 207 18.72 29.22 -16.57
CA THR A 207 19.08 27.95 -17.24
C THR A 207 20.51 27.52 -16.95
N SER A 208 21.48 28.43 -17.02
CA SER A 208 22.89 28.12 -16.76
C SER A 208 23.17 27.79 -15.29
N ALA A 209 22.49 28.48 -14.36
CA ALA A 209 22.60 28.21 -12.92
C ALA A 209 22.06 26.83 -12.54
N LEU A 210 21.03 26.37 -13.27
CA LEU A 210 20.44 25.04 -13.13
C LEU A 210 21.27 23.95 -13.83
N GLY A 211 22.28 24.30 -14.62
CA GLY A 211 23.05 23.34 -15.41
C GLY A 211 22.26 22.66 -16.52
N ILE A 212 21.11 23.24 -16.93
CA ILE A 212 20.25 22.66 -17.96
C ILE A 212 20.82 22.96 -19.35
N SER A 213 20.93 21.92 -20.14
CA SER A 213 21.47 21.93 -21.50
C SER A 213 20.84 20.81 -22.36
N SER A 214 21.21 20.74 -23.64
CA SER A 214 20.75 19.66 -24.53
C SER A 214 21.14 18.26 -24.05
N THR A 215 22.27 18.12 -23.35
CA THR A 215 22.79 16.83 -22.85
C THR A 215 22.46 16.54 -21.38
N SER A 216 21.98 17.53 -20.63
CA SER A 216 21.54 17.34 -19.25
C SER A 216 20.35 16.37 -19.15
N THR A 217 20.27 15.63 -18.05
CA THR A 217 19.12 14.77 -17.72
C THR A 217 17.95 15.60 -17.21
N THR A 218 18.21 16.59 -16.35
CA THR A 218 17.21 17.51 -15.84
C THR A 218 16.68 18.42 -16.95
N LYS A 219 15.36 18.54 -17.08
CA LYS A 219 14.68 19.36 -18.09
C LYS A 219 13.69 20.33 -17.45
N PHE A 220 13.04 21.16 -18.27
CA PHE A 220 11.96 22.01 -17.79
C PHE A 220 10.59 21.33 -17.91
N TRP A 221 9.77 21.56 -16.90
CA TRP A 221 8.32 21.46 -16.97
C TRP A 221 7.76 22.86 -17.26
N GLY A 222 6.94 22.94 -18.30
CA GLY A 222 6.40 24.21 -18.80
C GLY A 222 4.88 24.25 -18.74
N ALA A 223 4.35 25.47 -18.84
CA ALA A 223 2.92 25.75 -18.97
C ALA A 223 2.04 25.18 -17.84
N ALA A 224 2.57 25.15 -16.61
CA ALA A 224 1.87 24.84 -15.35
C ALA A 224 0.69 25.79 -15.11
N PHE A 225 -0.41 25.59 -15.84
CA PHE A 225 -1.58 26.46 -15.82
C PHE A 225 -2.71 25.86 -14.98
N ALA A 226 -3.48 26.72 -14.31
CA ALA A 226 -4.71 26.35 -13.59
C ALA A 226 -5.83 25.98 -14.55
N GLY A 227 -5.96 26.74 -15.63
CA GLY A 227 -6.92 26.51 -16.70
C GLY A 227 -6.27 26.43 -18.07
N SER A 228 -7.06 26.04 -19.07
CA SER A 228 -6.63 26.06 -20.47
C SER A 228 -7.73 26.62 -21.35
N SER A 229 -7.33 27.52 -22.26
CA SER A 229 -8.21 28.07 -23.28
C SER A 229 -8.47 27.10 -24.44
N HIS A 230 -7.71 26.01 -24.54
CA HIS A 230 -7.74 25.04 -25.64
C HIS A 230 -7.63 25.66 -27.05
N SER A 231 -7.07 26.87 -27.14
CA SER A 231 -7.03 27.68 -28.37
C SER A 231 -5.62 28.21 -28.64
N THR A 232 -5.38 28.78 -29.82
CA THR A 232 -4.11 29.44 -30.17
C THR A 232 -3.94 30.84 -29.55
N SER A 233 -4.84 31.24 -28.66
CA SER A 233 -4.84 32.50 -27.93
C SER A 233 -5.02 32.26 -26.43
N GLY A 234 -4.64 33.22 -25.58
CA GLY A 234 -4.73 33.05 -24.12
C GLY A 234 -3.65 32.12 -23.55
N PHE A 235 -3.99 31.34 -22.52
CA PHE A 235 -3.09 30.36 -21.89
C PHE A 235 -3.56 28.95 -22.23
N SER A 236 -2.69 28.20 -22.89
CA SER A 236 -2.87 26.80 -23.30
C SER A 236 -1.58 26.33 -24.01
N PRO A 237 -1.35 25.02 -24.17
CA PRO A 237 -0.21 24.53 -24.94
C PRO A 237 -0.18 25.05 -26.39
N GLN A 238 -1.32 25.09 -27.07
CA GLN A 238 -1.44 25.57 -28.45
C GLN A 238 -1.00 27.05 -28.55
N SER A 239 -1.48 27.88 -27.62
CA SER A 239 -1.17 29.30 -27.58
C SER A 239 0.32 29.54 -27.32
N VAL A 240 0.92 28.90 -26.31
CA VAL A 240 2.33 29.12 -25.99
C VAL A 240 3.27 28.58 -27.06
N PHE A 241 2.90 27.48 -27.73
CA PHE A 241 3.65 26.97 -28.88
C PHE A 241 3.56 27.90 -30.08
N ASN A 242 2.38 28.48 -30.33
CA ASN A 242 2.18 29.46 -31.40
C ASN A 242 2.97 30.77 -31.13
N GLN A 243 3.14 31.13 -29.85
CA GLN A 243 3.95 32.27 -29.41
C GLN A 243 5.46 31.99 -29.40
N GLY A 244 5.90 30.82 -29.88
CA GLY A 244 7.33 30.50 -30.01
C GLY A 244 8.02 30.04 -28.74
N LEU A 245 7.30 29.55 -27.72
CA LEU A 245 7.88 29.03 -26.47
C LEU A 245 9.05 28.08 -26.75
N LEU A 246 8.81 27.04 -27.56
CA LEU A 246 9.80 26.01 -27.89
C LEU A 246 10.89 26.48 -28.86
N SER A 247 10.73 27.66 -29.48
CA SER A 247 11.73 28.24 -30.38
C SER A 247 12.79 29.04 -29.62
N SER A 248 12.56 29.35 -28.34
CA SER A 248 13.57 29.96 -27.47
C SER A 248 14.59 28.91 -26.99
N THR A 249 15.82 29.34 -26.67
CA THR A 249 16.85 28.44 -26.13
C THR A 249 16.36 27.69 -24.88
N ALA A 250 15.84 28.42 -23.88
CA ALA A 250 15.34 27.79 -22.65
C ALA A 250 14.11 26.91 -22.91
N GLY A 251 13.16 27.36 -23.74
CA GLY A 251 11.97 26.58 -24.04
C GLY A 251 12.25 25.32 -24.86
N SER A 252 13.35 25.26 -25.62
CA SER A 252 13.80 24.03 -26.29
C SER A 252 14.20 22.91 -25.31
N PHE A 253 14.42 23.24 -24.03
CA PHE A 253 14.69 22.27 -22.96
C PHE A 253 13.45 21.82 -22.20
N ILE A 254 12.26 22.27 -22.59
CA ILE A 254 11.00 21.72 -22.05
C ILE A 254 10.84 20.30 -22.58
N SER A 255 10.67 19.34 -21.67
CA SER A 255 10.33 17.95 -22.02
C SER A 255 8.86 17.62 -21.73
N THR A 256 8.25 18.36 -20.80
CA THR A 256 6.92 18.07 -20.27
C THR A 256 6.07 19.34 -20.16
N ILE A 257 4.82 19.25 -20.56
CA ILE A 257 3.77 20.21 -20.25
C ILE A 257 3.01 19.74 -19.01
N SER A 258 2.99 20.60 -18.00
CA SER A 258 2.32 20.38 -16.73
C SER A 258 0.99 21.11 -16.74
N GLN A 259 -0.14 20.42 -16.58
CA GLN A 259 -1.46 21.03 -16.46
C GLN A 259 -2.00 20.81 -15.05
N HIS A 260 -2.72 21.78 -14.51
CA HIS A 260 -3.47 21.57 -13.27
C HIS A 260 -4.94 21.31 -13.56
N HIS A 261 -5.56 20.46 -12.75
CA HIS A 261 -7.00 20.22 -12.86
C HIS A 261 -7.62 19.75 -11.54
N TYR A 262 -8.77 20.32 -11.21
CA TYR A 262 -9.60 19.92 -10.07
C TYR A 262 -11.03 19.70 -10.54
N SER A 263 -11.72 18.70 -10.00
CA SER A 263 -13.11 18.40 -10.40
C SER A 263 -14.12 19.42 -9.90
N GLY A 264 -13.74 20.24 -8.90
CA GLY A 264 -14.52 21.35 -8.38
C GLY A 264 -13.65 22.32 -7.57
N SER A 265 -14.29 23.30 -6.91
CA SER A 265 -13.60 24.29 -6.09
C SER A 265 -14.32 24.53 -4.77
N PHE A 266 -13.57 24.50 -3.66
CA PHE A 266 -14.06 24.85 -2.32
C PHE A 266 -13.62 26.27 -1.87
N CYS A 267 -13.01 27.06 -2.75
CA CYS A 267 -12.41 28.35 -2.38
C CYS A 267 -13.41 29.38 -1.80
N SER A 268 -14.71 29.18 -2.03
CA SER A 268 -15.81 30.00 -1.50
C SER A 268 -16.60 29.32 -0.37
N GLY A 269 -16.20 28.12 0.06
CA GLY A 269 -16.90 27.29 1.05
C GLY A 269 -18.09 26.49 0.51
N SER A 270 -18.33 26.50 -0.81
CA SER A 270 -19.39 25.69 -1.42
C SER A 270 -18.94 24.25 -1.63
N GLU A 271 -19.62 23.31 -0.99
CA GLU A 271 -19.39 21.87 -1.21
C GLU A 271 -20.17 21.41 -2.44
N GLY A 272 -19.55 20.56 -3.27
CA GLY A 272 -20.30 19.75 -4.22
C GLY A 272 -20.73 18.43 -3.61
N LEU A 273 -21.52 17.64 -4.33
CA LEU A 273 -21.99 16.35 -3.84
C LEU A 273 -20.95 15.25 -4.10
N LEU A 274 -20.65 14.44 -3.07
CA LEU A 274 -19.73 13.32 -3.20
C LEU A 274 -20.15 12.34 -4.31
N GLN A 275 -21.46 12.09 -4.45
CA GLN A 275 -22.01 11.21 -5.46
C GLN A 275 -21.69 11.71 -6.88
N ASP A 276 -21.77 13.03 -7.10
CA ASP A 276 -21.52 13.65 -8.40
C ASP A 276 -20.04 13.57 -8.77
N LEU A 277 -19.15 13.74 -7.78
CA LEU A 277 -17.70 13.59 -7.95
C LEU A 277 -17.36 12.18 -8.46
N MET A 278 -17.99 11.15 -7.90
CA MET A 278 -17.64 9.75 -8.15
C MET A 278 -18.10 9.20 -9.49
N THR A 279 -19.05 9.84 -10.18
CA THR A 279 -19.65 9.23 -11.37
C THR A 279 -18.64 9.05 -12.51
N LYS A 280 -18.74 7.93 -13.23
CA LYS A 280 -17.94 7.66 -14.42
C LYS A 280 -18.05 8.81 -15.43
N SER A 281 -19.24 9.33 -15.69
CA SER A 281 -19.46 10.45 -16.60
C SER A 281 -18.70 11.72 -16.20
N THR A 282 -18.71 12.08 -14.90
CA THR A 282 -17.99 13.27 -14.40
C THR A 282 -16.49 13.12 -14.63
N ILE A 283 -15.92 11.98 -14.24
CA ILE A 283 -14.47 11.72 -14.38
C ILE A 283 -14.04 11.76 -15.86
N ARG A 284 -14.81 11.11 -16.75
CA ARG A 284 -14.52 11.09 -18.19
C ARG A 284 -14.68 12.47 -18.81
N GLY A 285 -15.75 13.20 -18.47
CA GLY A 285 -15.99 14.56 -18.93
C GLY A 285 -14.85 15.51 -18.59
N ASN A 286 -14.46 15.53 -17.31
CA ASN A 286 -13.38 16.35 -16.76
C ASN A 286 -12.05 16.17 -17.50
N LEU A 287 -11.67 14.92 -17.79
CA LEU A 287 -10.40 14.63 -18.44
C LEU A 287 -10.48 14.80 -19.97
N SER A 288 -11.64 14.57 -20.57
CA SER A 288 -11.84 14.69 -22.02
C SER A 288 -11.78 16.13 -22.56
N SER A 289 -11.96 17.15 -21.72
CA SER A 289 -11.81 18.55 -22.12
C SER A 289 -10.37 18.87 -22.59
N PHE A 290 -9.37 18.18 -22.04
CA PHE A 290 -7.94 18.40 -22.34
C PHE A 290 -7.44 17.69 -23.61
N ILE A 291 -8.32 17.06 -24.40
CA ILE A 291 -7.93 16.43 -25.69
C ILE A 291 -7.10 17.40 -26.56
N PRO A 292 -7.52 18.66 -26.80
CA PRO A 292 -6.76 19.56 -27.66
C PRO A 292 -5.34 19.78 -27.16
N ASP A 293 -5.16 19.87 -25.84
CA ASP A 293 -3.90 20.19 -25.18
C ASP A 293 -2.92 19.03 -25.24
N ILE A 294 -3.43 17.83 -24.95
CA ILE A 294 -2.71 16.58 -25.09
C ILE A 294 -2.26 16.41 -26.53
N THR A 295 -3.16 16.58 -27.51
CA THR A 295 -2.83 16.42 -28.93
C THR A 295 -1.77 17.42 -29.38
N ALA A 296 -1.90 18.69 -29.00
CA ALA A 296 -0.93 19.72 -29.35
C ALA A 296 0.46 19.44 -28.76
N THR A 297 0.50 19.02 -27.49
CA THR A 297 1.73 18.64 -26.77
C THR A 297 2.40 17.42 -27.40
N ARG A 298 1.63 16.35 -27.63
CA ARG A 298 2.15 15.10 -28.20
C ARG A 298 2.65 15.25 -29.63
N THR A 299 2.03 16.10 -30.44
CA THR A 299 2.50 16.40 -31.80
C THR A 299 3.89 17.05 -31.82
N ARG A 300 4.33 17.65 -30.70
CA ARG A 300 5.68 18.19 -30.52
C ARG A 300 6.67 17.20 -29.89
N GLY A 301 6.26 15.95 -29.64
CA GLY A 301 7.08 14.94 -28.99
C GLY A 301 7.29 15.16 -27.48
N LEU A 302 6.51 16.05 -26.87
CA LEU A 302 6.58 16.36 -25.43
C LEU A 302 5.64 15.46 -24.63
N ASP A 303 5.95 15.27 -23.35
CA ASP A 303 5.05 14.66 -22.38
C ASP A 303 4.00 15.65 -21.88
N TYR A 304 2.84 15.11 -21.48
CA TYR A 304 1.75 15.87 -20.89
C TYR A 304 1.38 15.23 -19.56
N VAL A 305 1.37 15.99 -18.48
CA VAL A 305 1.05 15.48 -17.15
C VAL A 305 0.00 16.37 -16.51
N PHE A 306 -0.85 15.78 -15.68
CA PHE A 306 -1.53 16.56 -14.66
C PHE A 306 -0.52 16.73 -13.51
N GLY A 307 0.13 17.89 -13.43
CA GLY A 307 1.21 18.18 -12.49
C GLY A 307 0.72 18.54 -11.09
N GLU A 308 -0.53 19.02 -11.01
CA GLU A 308 -1.24 19.24 -9.77
C GLU A 308 -2.73 18.93 -9.97
N THR A 309 -3.30 18.15 -9.06
CA THR A 309 -4.73 17.80 -9.14
C THR A 309 -5.24 17.32 -7.79
N ASN A 310 -6.55 17.43 -7.60
CA ASN A 310 -7.30 16.80 -6.52
C ASN A 310 -8.79 16.78 -6.89
N SER A 311 -9.61 16.26 -5.99
CA SER A 311 -11.06 16.30 -6.10
C SER A 311 -11.56 17.74 -6.19
N TYR A 312 -11.23 18.59 -5.20
CA TYR A 312 -11.61 20.01 -5.16
C TYR A 312 -10.38 20.89 -4.88
N SER A 313 -10.31 22.08 -5.50
CA SER A 313 -9.28 23.07 -5.20
C SER A 313 -9.50 23.77 -3.85
N CYS A 314 -8.49 24.50 -3.38
CA CYS A 314 -8.45 25.11 -2.04
C CYS A 314 -8.51 24.08 -0.90
N HIS A 315 -7.55 23.16 -0.89
CA HIS A 315 -7.36 22.07 0.10
C HIS A 315 -8.43 20.96 0.12
N GLY A 316 -9.43 21.02 -0.76
CA GLY A 316 -10.49 20.03 -0.86
C GLY A 316 -11.76 20.45 -0.12
N ALA A 317 -12.87 19.80 -0.44
CA ALA A 317 -14.16 20.02 0.19
C ALA A 317 -14.34 19.04 1.38
N PRO A 318 -14.54 19.53 2.62
CA PRO A 318 -14.94 18.71 3.76
C PRO A 318 -16.15 17.80 3.43
N GLY A 319 -16.15 16.56 3.93
CA GLY A 319 -17.24 15.61 3.66
C GLY A 319 -17.28 15.06 2.23
N VAL A 320 -16.38 15.51 1.35
CA VAL A 320 -16.23 15.03 -0.02
C VAL A 320 -14.81 14.53 -0.25
N SER A 321 -13.83 15.42 -0.21
CA SER A 321 -12.42 15.15 -0.53
C SER A 321 -11.73 14.23 0.49
N ASN A 322 -12.19 14.23 1.75
CA ASN A 322 -11.62 13.43 2.83
C ASN A 322 -12.41 12.15 3.12
N THR A 323 -13.10 11.58 2.12
CA THR A 323 -14.00 10.42 2.29
C THR A 323 -13.60 9.21 1.47
N ALA A 324 -14.14 8.04 1.83
CA ALA A 324 -13.93 6.79 1.14
C ALA A 324 -14.36 6.82 -0.34
N GLY A 325 -15.39 7.60 -0.67
CA GLY A 325 -15.83 7.84 -2.04
C GLY A 325 -14.78 8.59 -2.87
N ALA A 326 -14.05 9.54 -2.26
CA ALA A 326 -12.92 10.18 -2.91
C ALA A 326 -11.77 9.20 -3.19
N ALA A 327 -11.62 8.11 -2.43
CA ALA A 327 -10.66 7.05 -2.74
C ALA A 327 -11.02 6.31 -4.04
N LEU A 328 -12.31 6.03 -4.25
CA LEU A 328 -12.80 5.43 -5.50
C LEU A 328 -12.67 6.39 -6.67
N TRP A 329 -13.03 7.66 -6.48
CA TRP A 329 -12.83 8.72 -7.48
C TRP A 329 -11.36 8.82 -7.88
N THR A 330 -10.45 8.91 -6.91
CA THR A 330 -9.01 9.08 -7.19
C THR A 330 -8.47 7.89 -7.98
N LEU A 331 -8.85 6.66 -7.60
CA LEU A 331 -8.44 5.46 -8.32
C LEU A 331 -8.90 5.47 -9.79
N ASP A 332 -10.18 5.76 -10.05
CA ASP A 332 -10.69 5.82 -11.43
C ASP A 332 -10.09 6.99 -12.21
N TYR A 333 -10.02 8.19 -11.60
CA TYR A 333 -9.47 9.39 -12.22
C TYR A 333 -8.02 9.17 -12.71
N VAL A 334 -7.15 8.59 -11.88
CA VAL A 334 -5.74 8.35 -12.23
C VAL A 334 -5.59 7.28 -13.29
N LEU A 335 -6.29 6.15 -13.14
CA LEU A 335 -6.21 5.06 -14.12
C LEU A 335 -6.78 5.46 -15.47
N PHE A 336 -7.84 6.27 -15.49
CA PHE A 336 -8.37 6.80 -16.73
C PHE A 336 -7.45 7.82 -17.36
N ALA A 337 -6.94 8.80 -16.60
CA ALA A 337 -6.00 9.78 -17.12
C ALA A 337 -4.82 9.10 -17.81
N LEU A 338 -4.28 8.01 -17.25
CA LEU A 338 -3.23 7.22 -17.89
C LEU A 338 -3.64 6.66 -19.26
N VAL A 339 -4.73 5.89 -19.31
CA VAL A 339 -5.19 5.24 -20.55
C VAL A 339 -5.56 6.30 -21.59
N PHE A 340 -6.26 7.34 -21.16
CA PHE A 340 -6.77 8.43 -21.97
C PHE A 340 -5.65 9.22 -22.65
N ILE A 341 -4.59 9.61 -21.92
CA ILE A 341 -3.51 10.39 -22.51
C ILE A 341 -2.64 9.52 -23.43
N LEU A 342 -2.37 8.26 -23.07
CA LEU A 342 -1.52 7.35 -23.85
C LEU A 342 -2.15 6.89 -25.17
N LEU A 343 -3.48 6.76 -25.24
CA LEU A 343 -4.18 6.41 -26.48
C LEU A 343 -4.03 7.46 -27.59
N ARG A 344 -3.63 8.70 -27.25
CA ARG A 344 -3.54 9.83 -28.18
C ARG A 344 -2.12 10.20 -28.59
N ASN A 345 -1.19 9.25 -28.55
CA ASN A 345 0.16 9.43 -29.08
C ASN A 345 0.20 9.17 -30.61
N PRO A 346 0.41 10.19 -31.47
CA PRO A 346 0.39 10.05 -32.92
C PRO A 346 1.58 9.25 -33.50
N THR A 347 2.63 8.98 -32.71
CA THR A 347 3.85 8.30 -33.19
C THR A 347 3.78 6.77 -33.19
N ARG A 348 2.66 6.15 -32.80
CA ARG A 348 2.49 4.68 -32.84
C ARG A 348 2.42 4.08 -34.27
N GLY A 349 2.45 4.91 -35.33
CA GLY A 349 2.19 4.49 -36.71
C GLY A 349 3.36 4.51 -37.70
N THR A 350 4.53 5.09 -37.42
CA THR A 350 5.60 5.21 -38.44
C THR A 350 6.99 5.03 -37.85
N SER A 351 7.69 3.96 -38.24
CA SER A 351 9.14 3.93 -38.18
C SER A 351 9.68 4.90 -39.23
N HIS A 352 10.09 6.10 -38.80
CA HIS A 352 10.83 6.99 -39.68
C HIS A 352 12.21 7.29 -39.13
N ARG A 353 13.18 6.70 -39.84
CA ARG A 353 14.58 7.05 -39.89
C ARG A 353 14.72 8.54 -40.25
N THR A 354 15.07 9.36 -39.28
CA THR A 354 15.92 10.53 -39.52
C THR A 354 16.88 10.64 -38.36
N GLY A 355 18.18 10.51 -38.66
CA GLY A 355 19.24 10.42 -37.67
C GLY A 355 19.37 11.70 -36.86
N HIS A 356 19.16 11.60 -35.55
CA HIS A 356 19.92 12.27 -34.50
C HIS A 356 20.07 11.26 -33.38
N LYS A 357 21.31 10.79 -33.17
CA LYS A 357 21.65 9.91 -32.05
C LYS A 357 21.69 10.74 -30.77
N SER A 358 20.55 10.87 -30.10
CA SER A 358 20.48 11.16 -28.66
C SER A 358 19.64 10.08 -28.00
N ALA A 359 20.15 9.55 -26.89
CA ALA A 359 19.69 8.38 -26.16
C ALA A 359 18.18 8.07 -26.24
N SER A 360 17.91 6.81 -26.57
CA SER A 360 16.64 6.10 -26.47
C SER A 360 15.83 6.46 -25.21
N HIS A 361 14.92 7.41 -25.36
CA HIS A 361 13.67 7.44 -24.60
C HIS A 361 12.59 7.07 -25.61
N GLU A 362 12.26 5.77 -25.69
CA GLU A 362 10.95 5.42 -26.23
C GLU A 362 9.91 6.20 -25.43
N CYS A 363 8.98 6.84 -26.12
CA CYS A 363 7.95 7.73 -25.54
C CYS A 363 6.87 6.88 -24.82
N THR A 364 7.28 6.10 -23.82
CA THR A 364 6.54 4.94 -23.27
C THR A 364 6.14 5.05 -21.80
N SER A 365 6.50 6.08 -21.06
CA SER A 365 6.17 6.19 -19.62
C SER A 365 5.53 7.53 -19.29
N MET A 366 4.24 7.67 -19.57
CA MET A 366 3.48 8.79 -19.03
C MET A 366 3.26 8.64 -17.53
N LYS A 367 3.33 9.78 -16.85
CA LYS A 367 3.05 9.92 -15.42
C LYS A 367 1.82 10.80 -15.27
N VAL A 368 0.97 10.49 -14.30
CA VAL A 368 -0.06 11.42 -13.83
C VAL A 368 0.43 11.83 -12.45
N LEU A 369 0.91 13.05 -12.22
CA LEU A 369 1.22 13.47 -10.85
C LEU A 369 -0.11 13.80 -10.15
N ALA A 370 -0.85 12.74 -9.85
CA ALA A 370 -2.12 12.86 -9.17
C ALA A 370 -1.95 12.88 -7.68
N SER A 371 -2.30 14.04 -7.13
CA SER A 371 -2.84 14.32 -5.80
C SER A 371 -1.92 15.16 -4.90
N ASN A 372 -2.50 16.26 -4.42
CA ASN A 372 -1.99 16.98 -3.26
C ASN A 372 -1.94 16.00 -2.08
N ILE A 373 -0.74 15.82 -1.55
CA ILE A 373 -0.47 14.82 -0.52
C ILE A 373 -1.33 15.02 0.72
N ILE A 374 -1.80 16.23 1.06
CA ILE A 374 -2.61 16.51 2.28
C ILE A 374 -3.90 15.70 2.31
N THR A 375 -4.54 15.51 1.15
CA THR A 375 -5.80 14.76 1.05
C THR A 375 -5.61 13.24 1.08
N GLN A 376 -4.36 12.77 1.08
CA GLN A 376 -4.01 11.35 1.11
C GLN A 376 -3.21 10.98 2.36
N ILE A 377 -2.32 11.84 2.79
CA ILE A 377 -1.36 11.63 3.87
C ILE A 377 -1.31 12.95 4.63
N GLN A 378 -1.60 12.88 5.92
CA GLN A 378 -1.37 13.96 6.86
C GLN A 378 -0.08 13.65 7.61
N PRO A 379 1.10 14.19 7.19
CA PRO A 379 2.40 13.74 7.69
C PRO A 379 2.80 14.39 9.02
N THR A 380 2.06 15.39 9.48
CA THR A 380 2.32 16.11 10.73
C THR A 380 1.12 16.12 11.64
N THR A 381 1.40 16.23 12.94
CA THR A 381 0.37 16.34 13.98
C THR A 381 -0.48 17.60 13.77
N LEU A 382 -1.80 17.43 13.79
CA LEU A 382 -2.76 18.52 13.74
C LEU A 382 -3.23 18.88 15.14
N THR A 383 -3.27 20.17 15.44
CA THR A 383 -3.84 20.72 16.68
C THR A 383 -5.17 21.44 16.47
N ARG A 384 -5.59 21.56 15.21
CA ARG A 384 -6.85 22.18 14.78
C ARG A 384 -7.54 21.31 13.73
N SER A 385 -8.84 21.48 13.61
CA SER A 385 -9.68 20.78 12.65
C SER A 385 -9.37 21.24 11.23
N ILE A 386 -9.27 20.28 10.31
CA ILE A 386 -9.17 20.55 8.86
C ILE A 386 -10.49 21.02 8.25
N LEU A 387 -11.60 20.90 8.98
CA LEU A 387 -12.94 21.22 8.49
C LEU A 387 -13.26 22.70 8.68
N ASP A 388 -12.88 23.27 9.82
CA ASP A 388 -13.31 24.61 10.24
C ASP A 388 -12.24 25.39 11.04
N GLY A 389 -11.06 24.81 11.28
CA GLY A 389 -9.98 25.45 12.03
C GLY A 389 -10.19 25.54 13.54
N SER A 390 -11.26 24.95 14.07
CA SER A 390 -11.48 24.84 15.53
C SER A 390 -10.35 24.05 16.21
N THR A 391 -10.05 24.39 17.47
CA THR A 391 -9.03 23.66 18.24
C THR A 391 -9.48 22.21 18.49
N LEU A 392 -8.61 21.25 18.23
CA LEU A 392 -8.92 19.84 18.51
C LEU A 392 -8.81 19.56 20.02
N PRO A 393 -9.74 18.76 20.60
CA PRO A 393 -9.66 18.36 22.01
C PRO A 393 -8.36 17.63 22.36
N SER A 394 -7.77 16.94 21.39
CA SER A 394 -6.47 16.29 21.46
C SER A 394 -5.75 16.42 20.13
N PRO A 395 -4.41 16.61 20.11
CA PRO A 395 -3.67 16.61 18.85
C PRO A 395 -3.88 15.32 18.07
N LEU A 396 -4.23 15.43 16.79
CA LEU A 396 -4.40 14.30 15.89
C LEU A 396 -3.03 13.97 15.28
N PRO A 397 -2.44 12.79 15.55
CA PRO A 397 -1.11 12.42 15.06
C PRO A 397 -1.08 12.28 13.52
N PRO A 398 0.12 12.14 12.91
CA PRO A 398 0.22 11.79 11.49
C PRO A 398 -0.61 10.55 11.14
N HIS A 399 -1.32 10.59 10.02
CA HIS A 399 -2.23 9.53 9.58
C HIS A 399 -2.43 9.56 8.06
N VAL A 400 -2.89 8.45 7.49
CA VAL A 400 -3.36 8.39 6.10
C VAL A 400 -4.83 8.80 6.04
N GLN A 401 -5.21 9.39 4.92
CA GLN A 401 -6.59 9.74 4.57
C GLN A 401 -7.16 8.71 3.60
N PRO A 402 -8.49 8.62 3.43
CA PRO A 402 -9.11 7.60 2.58
C PRO A 402 -8.55 7.52 1.16
N ALA A 403 -8.25 8.66 0.52
CA ALA A 403 -7.75 8.69 -0.86
C ALA A 403 -6.41 7.95 -1.07
N TYR A 404 -5.60 7.79 -0.01
CA TYR A 404 -4.38 6.97 -0.05
C TYR A 404 -4.67 5.49 -0.37
N TYR A 405 -5.84 4.96 0.00
CA TYR A 405 -6.21 3.60 -0.38
C TYR A 405 -6.43 3.46 -1.89
N GLY A 406 -6.86 4.54 -2.57
CA GLY A 406 -6.88 4.57 -4.04
C GLY A 406 -5.48 4.39 -4.64
N ALA A 407 -4.47 5.05 -4.04
CA ALA A 407 -3.07 4.88 -4.41
C ALA A 407 -2.57 3.45 -4.17
N ILE A 408 -2.91 2.84 -3.03
CA ILE A 408 -2.56 1.44 -2.71
C ILE A 408 -3.14 0.46 -3.74
N VAL A 409 -4.42 0.60 -4.09
CA VAL A 409 -5.07 -0.29 -5.07
C VAL A 409 -4.41 -0.15 -6.44
N ALA A 410 -4.16 1.09 -6.88
CA ALA A 410 -3.46 1.34 -8.14
C ALA A 410 -2.04 0.75 -8.12
N ALA A 411 -1.29 0.98 -7.04
CA ALA A 411 0.07 0.48 -6.88
C ALA A 411 0.15 -1.05 -6.93
N GLU A 412 -0.76 -1.76 -6.26
CA GLU A 412 -0.81 -3.23 -6.34
C GLU A 412 -1.22 -3.73 -7.73
N ALA A 413 -2.14 -3.03 -8.42
CA ALA A 413 -2.53 -3.38 -9.77
C ALA A 413 -1.38 -3.21 -10.77
N ILE A 414 -0.58 -2.14 -10.61
CA ILE A 414 0.63 -1.88 -11.39
C ILE A 414 1.68 -2.96 -11.12
N GLY A 415 1.96 -3.26 -9.85
CA GLY A 415 2.94 -4.27 -9.46
C GLY A 415 4.39 -3.86 -9.73
N ALA A 416 5.34 -4.69 -9.28
CA ALA A 416 6.76 -4.36 -9.21
C ALA A 416 7.59 -4.68 -10.46
N SER A 417 6.97 -5.09 -11.57
CA SER A 417 7.71 -5.60 -12.74
C SER A 417 8.38 -4.50 -13.57
N GLY A 418 7.85 -3.28 -13.54
CA GLY A 418 8.20 -2.21 -14.46
C GLY A 418 7.79 -2.44 -15.93
N SER A 419 7.10 -3.55 -16.23
CA SER A 419 6.70 -3.94 -17.59
C SER A 419 5.18 -3.96 -17.80
N THR A 420 4.43 -3.47 -16.81
CA THR A 420 2.97 -3.54 -16.78
C THR A 420 2.35 -2.70 -17.89
N ARG A 421 1.34 -3.28 -18.54
CA ARG A 421 0.48 -2.58 -19.50
C ARG A 421 -0.97 -2.60 -19.06
N VAL A 422 -1.74 -1.57 -19.39
CA VAL A 422 -3.13 -1.41 -18.97
C VAL A 422 -4.06 -1.02 -20.12
N ILE A 423 -5.31 -1.45 -20.03
CA ILE A 423 -6.44 -0.93 -20.81
C ILE A 423 -7.61 -0.61 -19.87
N GLU A 424 -8.45 0.34 -20.25
CA GLU A 424 -9.82 0.41 -19.75
C GLU A 424 -10.66 -0.66 -20.44
N LEU A 425 -11.50 -1.36 -19.67
CA LEU A 425 -12.43 -2.37 -20.17
C LEU A 425 -13.70 -1.70 -20.70
N SER A 426 -14.17 -2.15 -21.86
CA SER A 426 -15.43 -1.70 -22.45
C SER A 426 -16.62 -2.32 -21.73
N ILE A 427 -17.05 -1.68 -20.63
CA ILE A 427 -18.21 -2.08 -19.84
C ILE A 427 -19.35 -1.10 -20.13
N ASP A 428 -20.45 -1.63 -20.69
CA ASP A 428 -21.68 -0.89 -21.00
C ASP A 428 -22.52 -0.67 -19.73
N ASN A 429 -21.98 0.16 -18.83
CA ASN A 429 -22.62 0.54 -17.59
C ASN A 429 -22.06 1.89 -17.12
N ASN A 430 -22.95 2.76 -16.62
CA ASN A 430 -22.58 4.12 -16.19
C ASN A 430 -21.98 4.20 -14.79
N GLN A 431 -22.06 3.13 -14.00
CA GLN A 431 -21.56 3.07 -12.62
C GLN A 431 -20.34 2.14 -12.48
N ILE A 432 -20.19 1.17 -13.37
CA ILE A 432 -19.09 0.21 -13.36
C ILE A 432 -17.98 0.65 -14.33
N THR A 433 -16.78 0.80 -13.78
CA THR A 433 -15.53 0.98 -14.53
C THR A 433 -14.64 -0.24 -14.30
N GLY A 434 -13.87 -0.63 -15.32
CA GLY A 434 -12.93 -1.73 -15.22
C GLY A 434 -11.62 -1.43 -15.94
N TYR A 435 -10.54 -1.99 -15.42
CA TYR A 435 -9.20 -1.91 -16.02
C TYR A 435 -8.55 -3.29 -15.99
N ALA A 436 -7.89 -3.69 -17.08
CA ALA A 436 -7.12 -4.93 -17.15
C ALA A 436 -5.63 -4.64 -17.26
N PHE A 437 -4.84 -5.34 -16.45
CA PHE A 437 -3.40 -5.19 -16.33
C PHE A 437 -2.67 -6.45 -16.80
N TYR A 438 -1.60 -6.23 -17.56
CA TYR A 438 -0.85 -7.26 -18.23
C TYR A 438 0.63 -7.17 -17.88
N GLU A 439 1.26 -8.30 -17.58
CA GLU A 439 2.72 -8.42 -17.53
C GLU A 439 3.19 -8.95 -18.89
N GLY A 440 3.97 -8.14 -19.61
CA GLY A 440 4.28 -8.40 -21.02
C GLY A 440 3.01 -8.48 -21.87
N LYS A 441 2.59 -9.70 -22.25
CA LYS A 441 1.35 -9.95 -23.00
C LYS A 441 0.25 -10.61 -22.18
N LYS A 442 0.52 -11.10 -20.96
CA LYS A 442 -0.39 -11.98 -20.23
C LYS A 442 -1.23 -11.19 -19.24
N LEU A 443 -2.53 -11.42 -19.21
CA LEU A 443 -3.42 -10.88 -18.17
C LEU A 443 -2.99 -11.40 -16.79
N VAL A 444 -2.79 -10.48 -15.84
CA VAL A 444 -2.42 -10.84 -14.47
C VAL A 444 -3.39 -10.29 -13.42
N ARG A 445 -4.03 -9.16 -13.68
CA ARG A 445 -4.89 -8.47 -12.71
C ARG A 445 -6.00 -7.71 -13.45
N ALA A 446 -7.12 -7.51 -12.77
CA ALA A 446 -8.16 -6.58 -13.18
C ALA A 446 -8.63 -5.76 -11.98
N VAL A 447 -8.90 -4.48 -12.18
CA VAL A 447 -9.48 -3.58 -11.18
C VAL A 447 -10.90 -3.26 -11.64
N LEU A 448 -11.88 -3.40 -10.75
CA LEU A 448 -13.29 -3.14 -11.02
C LEU A 448 -13.79 -2.17 -9.95
N ILE A 449 -14.41 -1.08 -10.40
CA ILE A 449 -14.85 0.02 -9.54
C ILE A 449 -16.35 0.17 -9.71
N ASN A 450 -17.09 0.11 -8.61
CA ASN A 450 -18.50 0.47 -8.56
C ASN A 450 -18.61 1.86 -7.93
N SER A 451 -18.98 2.85 -8.75
CA SER A 451 -19.12 4.26 -8.34
C SER A 451 -20.48 4.59 -7.73
N ASN A 452 -21.38 3.62 -7.56
CA ASN A 452 -22.67 3.84 -6.92
C ASN A 452 -22.48 4.11 -5.41
N ALA A 453 -22.76 5.34 -4.99
CA ALA A 453 -22.57 5.76 -3.60
C ALA A 453 -23.57 5.09 -2.65
N PHE A 454 -23.07 4.60 -1.51
CA PHE A 454 -23.86 4.14 -0.37
C PHE A 454 -23.41 4.96 0.85
N LEU A 455 -24.28 5.82 1.37
CA LEU A 455 -23.98 6.76 2.45
C LEU A 455 -24.60 6.31 3.77
N GLN A 456 -24.14 6.85 4.91
CA GLN A 456 -24.68 6.49 6.25
C GLN A 456 -26.21 6.65 6.38
N GLY A 457 -26.82 7.57 5.62
CA GLY A 457 -28.27 7.77 5.57
C GLY A 457 -29.02 6.96 4.50
N SER A 458 -28.34 6.11 3.74
CA SER A 458 -28.95 5.35 2.64
C SER A 458 -29.77 4.16 3.14
N ALA A 459 -30.98 3.98 2.58
CA ALA A 459 -31.90 2.94 3.03
C ALA A 459 -31.45 1.51 2.68
N ASN A 460 -30.87 1.30 1.49
CA ASN A 460 -30.42 -0.01 1.02
C ASN A 460 -29.06 0.10 0.32
N ARG A 461 -28.18 -0.86 0.58
CA ARG A 461 -26.90 -0.99 -0.13
C ARG A 461 -27.11 -1.78 -1.42
N ALA A 462 -26.91 -1.13 -2.57
CA ALA A 462 -27.02 -1.79 -3.87
C ALA A 462 -25.90 -2.84 -4.07
N SER A 463 -26.20 -3.90 -4.81
CA SER A 463 -25.24 -4.90 -5.26
C SER A 463 -25.31 -5.05 -6.78
N VAL A 464 -24.19 -5.41 -7.41
CA VAL A 464 -24.10 -5.61 -8.85
C VAL A 464 -23.46 -6.98 -9.11
N HIS A 465 -24.10 -7.78 -9.95
CA HIS A 465 -23.53 -9.03 -10.46
C HIS A 465 -22.69 -8.73 -11.69
N LEU A 466 -21.44 -9.20 -11.72
CA LEU A 466 -20.52 -9.00 -12.84
C LEU A 466 -20.27 -10.34 -13.53
N ASP A 467 -20.57 -10.41 -14.82
CA ASP A 467 -20.33 -11.57 -15.67
C ASP A 467 -19.01 -11.39 -16.41
N PHE A 468 -17.98 -12.16 -16.05
CA PHE A 468 -16.68 -12.07 -16.72
C PHE A 468 -16.68 -12.89 -18.01
N SER A 469 -16.40 -12.22 -19.14
CA SER A 469 -16.18 -12.88 -20.43
C SER A 469 -14.73 -12.68 -20.86
N PHE A 470 -13.98 -13.77 -21.01
CA PHE A 470 -12.59 -13.70 -21.46
C PHE A 470 -12.51 -13.73 -22.98
N THR A 471 -11.86 -12.73 -23.58
CA THR A 471 -11.78 -12.58 -25.04
C THR A 471 -10.37 -12.84 -25.58
N GLY A 472 -10.29 -13.27 -26.85
CA GLY A 472 -9.04 -13.62 -27.54
C GLY A 472 -8.71 -15.11 -27.51
N ASN A 473 -7.68 -15.50 -28.27
CA ASN A 473 -7.26 -16.90 -28.43
C ASN A 473 -6.34 -17.33 -27.28
N GLY A 474 -6.87 -18.04 -26.28
CA GLY A 474 -6.09 -18.58 -25.17
C GLY A 474 -6.96 -19.33 -24.17
N MET A 475 -6.34 -19.93 -23.15
CA MET A 475 -7.07 -20.54 -22.05
C MET A 475 -7.49 -19.47 -21.04
N ALA A 476 -8.78 -19.41 -20.74
CA ALA A 476 -9.30 -18.58 -19.67
C ALA A 476 -8.70 -18.99 -18.31
N PRO A 477 -8.49 -18.05 -17.38
CA PRO A 477 -8.04 -18.39 -16.04
C PRO A 477 -9.08 -19.28 -15.34
N THR A 478 -8.63 -20.40 -14.78
CA THR A 478 -9.50 -21.33 -14.02
C THR A 478 -9.54 -21.00 -12.53
N LYS A 479 -8.69 -20.09 -12.07
CA LYS A 479 -8.57 -19.63 -10.68
C LYS A 479 -8.26 -18.14 -10.66
N ALA A 480 -8.87 -17.44 -9.71
CA ALA A 480 -8.57 -16.04 -9.41
C ALA A 480 -8.68 -15.84 -7.89
N SER A 481 -7.88 -14.93 -7.35
CA SER A 481 -8.07 -14.37 -6.01
C SER A 481 -8.69 -12.97 -6.14
N VAL A 482 -9.45 -12.57 -5.13
CA VAL A 482 -10.13 -11.26 -5.12
C VAL A 482 -9.76 -10.52 -3.84
N LYS A 483 -9.20 -9.32 -3.99
CA LYS A 483 -9.09 -8.35 -2.91
C LYS A 483 -10.16 -7.28 -3.08
N ARG A 484 -10.67 -6.76 -1.97
CA ARG A 484 -11.68 -5.71 -1.93
C ARG A 484 -11.13 -4.52 -1.15
N LEU A 485 -11.44 -3.32 -1.64
CA LEU A 485 -11.40 -2.11 -0.83
C LEU A 485 -12.70 -2.10 -0.04
N VAL A 486 -12.61 -2.44 1.24
CA VAL A 486 -13.74 -2.44 2.17
C VAL A 486 -13.93 -1.03 2.67
N ILE A 487 -15.12 -0.50 2.39
CA ILE A 487 -15.65 0.78 2.87
C ILE A 487 -17.02 0.48 3.51
N GLY A 488 -17.31 1.05 4.67
CA GLY A 488 -18.64 0.96 5.27
C GLY A 488 -19.62 1.72 4.39
N HIS A 489 -19.37 3.02 4.29
CA HIS A 489 -20.08 4.00 3.49
C HIS A 489 -19.10 4.84 2.64
N ALA A 490 -19.59 5.44 1.56
CA ALA A 490 -18.77 6.31 0.72
C ALA A 490 -18.39 7.61 1.44
N ASP A 491 -19.18 8.09 2.40
CA ASP A 491 -18.89 9.26 3.24
C ASP A 491 -18.04 8.95 4.49
N ASP A 492 -17.57 7.71 4.67
CA ASP A 492 -16.65 7.37 5.76
C ASP A 492 -15.31 8.09 5.61
N GLN A 493 -14.79 8.65 6.70
CA GLN A 493 -13.50 9.35 6.73
C GLN A 493 -12.33 8.47 7.22
N SER A 494 -12.61 7.26 7.69
CA SER A 494 -11.63 6.30 8.22
C SER A 494 -12.20 4.87 8.22
N GLY A 495 -11.38 3.90 8.62
CA GLY A 495 -11.77 2.49 8.73
C GLY A 495 -11.64 1.70 7.42
N LEU A 496 -11.01 2.28 6.39
CA LEU A 496 -10.84 1.62 5.09
C LEU A 496 -9.88 0.43 5.20
N LYS A 497 -10.12 -0.61 4.40
CA LYS A 497 -9.21 -1.77 4.33
C LYS A 497 -9.04 -2.26 2.90
N TRP A 498 -7.82 -2.53 2.49
CA TRP A 498 -7.53 -3.18 1.21
C TRP A 498 -7.06 -4.61 1.43
N GLY A 499 -7.83 -5.60 0.94
CA GLY A 499 -7.47 -7.02 1.12
C GLY A 499 -7.26 -7.41 2.59
N GLY A 500 -8.04 -6.81 3.50
CA GLY A 500 -7.90 -7.01 4.96
C GLY A 500 -6.79 -6.20 5.64
N GLN A 501 -6.01 -5.40 4.91
CA GLN A 501 -4.98 -4.53 5.47
C GLN A 501 -5.50 -3.13 5.71
N THR A 502 -5.12 -2.54 6.85
CA THR A 502 -5.29 -1.11 7.11
C THR A 502 -3.93 -0.42 7.17
N TYR A 503 -3.86 0.78 6.60
CA TYR A 503 -2.71 1.69 6.64
C TYR A 503 -2.93 2.83 7.64
N GLU A 504 -4.09 2.86 8.31
CA GLU A 504 -4.42 3.80 9.40
C GLU A 504 -3.72 3.38 10.69
N THR A 505 -2.40 3.41 10.65
CA THR A 505 -1.51 3.01 11.74
C THR A 505 -0.62 4.19 12.10
N SER A 506 -0.08 4.20 13.33
CA SER A 506 0.72 5.32 13.83
C SER A 506 2.00 5.58 13.03
N ASP A 507 2.48 4.60 12.26
CA ASP A 507 3.67 4.69 11.43
C ASP A 507 3.36 4.58 9.92
N GLY A 508 2.08 4.48 9.54
CA GLY A 508 1.62 4.34 8.16
C GLY A 508 1.95 2.99 7.51
N ARG A 509 2.47 2.00 8.25
CA ARG A 509 2.72 0.65 7.72
C ARG A 509 1.46 -0.21 7.80
N PRO A 510 1.22 -1.10 6.82
CA PRO A 510 0.05 -1.95 6.85
C PRO A 510 0.10 -2.90 8.03
N THR A 511 -0.98 -2.96 8.82
CA THR A 511 -1.17 -4.02 9.82
C THR A 511 -2.05 -5.13 9.26
N LYS A 512 -1.67 -6.39 9.52
CA LYS A 512 -2.45 -7.58 9.15
C LYS A 512 -3.53 -7.85 10.20
N ARG A 513 -4.51 -6.95 10.28
CA ARG A 513 -5.71 -7.03 11.11
C ARG A 513 -6.91 -7.47 10.26
N TYR A 514 -7.27 -8.74 10.35
CA TYR A 514 -8.40 -9.29 9.59
C TYR A 514 -9.70 -9.09 10.37
N THR A 515 -10.78 -8.68 9.70
CA THR A 515 -12.12 -8.51 10.30
C THR A 515 -13.21 -9.02 9.39
N SER A 516 -14.38 -9.38 9.95
CA SER A 516 -15.55 -9.77 9.15
C SER A 516 -16.08 -8.58 8.33
N MET A 517 -16.73 -8.85 7.18
CA MET A 517 -17.26 -7.82 6.29
C MET A 517 -18.53 -7.10 6.79
N SER A 518 -19.19 -7.55 7.87
CA SER A 518 -20.38 -6.87 8.39
C SER A 518 -20.04 -5.88 9.49
N GLU A 519 -20.62 -4.68 9.43
CA GLU A 519 -20.45 -3.54 10.36
C GLU A 519 -20.74 -3.86 11.83
N THR A 520 -21.37 -5.00 12.12
CA THR A 520 -21.64 -5.47 13.49
C THR A 520 -20.45 -6.25 14.08
N SER A 521 -19.21 -5.80 13.95
CA SER A 521 -18.14 -6.39 14.75
C SER A 521 -18.44 -6.09 16.21
N SER A 522 -19.12 -7.01 16.90
CA SER A 522 -19.44 -6.87 18.31
C SER A 522 -18.14 -6.59 19.06
N LYS A 523 -18.11 -5.52 19.85
CA LYS A 523 -16.97 -5.23 20.73
C LYS A 523 -16.66 -6.44 21.64
N ASP A 524 -17.68 -7.27 21.89
CA ASP A 524 -17.64 -8.46 22.72
C ASP A 524 -17.26 -9.76 21.98
N GLY A 525 -17.03 -9.70 20.66
CA GLY A 525 -16.64 -10.86 19.84
C GLY A 525 -15.19 -11.31 20.08
N LEU A 526 -14.84 -12.49 19.56
CA LEU A 526 -13.53 -13.12 19.78
C LEU A 526 -12.43 -12.44 18.96
N THR A 527 -11.28 -12.18 19.59
CA THR A 527 -10.04 -11.77 18.92
C THR A 527 -9.12 -12.98 18.78
N LEU A 528 -8.75 -13.34 17.56
CA LEU A 528 -7.80 -14.42 17.30
C LEU A 528 -6.38 -13.89 17.18
N LEU A 529 -5.42 -14.55 17.82
CA LEU A 529 -3.99 -14.19 17.80
C LEU A 529 -3.16 -15.37 17.28
N PHE A 530 -2.47 -15.22 16.16
CA PHE A 530 -1.75 -16.30 15.47
C PHE A 530 -0.22 -16.13 15.53
N ALA A 531 0.48 -17.18 15.94
CA ALA A 531 1.94 -17.31 15.91
C ALA A 531 2.37 -18.47 14.98
N HIS A 532 3.15 -18.15 13.94
CA HIS A 532 3.62 -19.10 12.93
C HIS A 532 4.78 -20.01 13.43
N CYS A 533 5.12 -21.04 12.67
CA CYS A 533 6.25 -21.93 12.94
C CYS A 533 7.61 -21.36 12.51
N LEU A 534 8.70 -22.00 12.89
CA LEU A 534 10.04 -21.65 12.40
C LEU A 534 10.12 -21.83 10.87
N GLY A 535 10.81 -20.93 10.17
CA GLY A 535 10.93 -20.94 8.70
C GLY A 535 9.67 -20.49 7.94
N SER A 536 8.67 -19.96 8.64
CA SER A 536 7.41 -19.42 8.09
C SER A 536 7.31 -17.89 8.28
N HIS A 537 6.15 -17.31 8.01
CA HIS A 537 5.82 -15.90 8.23
C HIS A 537 4.29 -15.73 8.37
N LYS A 538 3.87 -14.58 8.93
CA LYS A 538 2.47 -14.31 9.34
C LYS A 538 1.42 -14.51 8.24
N GLU A 539 1.73 -14.22 6.98
CA GLU A 539 0.78 -14.34 5.86
C GLU A 539 0.37 -15.79 5.57
N GLN A 540 1.15 -16.81 5.96
CA GLN A 540 0.78 -18.20 5.71
C GLN A 540 -0.50 -18.62 6.45
N TRP A 541 -0.94 -17.85 7.45
CA TRP A 541 -2.23 -18.03 8.10
C TRP A 541 -3.43 -17.56 7.27
N GLU A 542 -3.23 -16.72 6.24
CA GLU A 542 -4.33 -16.08 5.50
C GLU A 542 -5.39 -17.08 5.01
N PRO A 543 -5.04 -18.22 4.37
CA PRO A 543 -6.06 -19.17 3.92
C PRO A 543 -6.85 -19.80 5.08
N THR A 544 -6.20 -20.05 6.22
CA THR A 544 -6.87 -20.57 7.43
C THR A 544 -7.80 -19.50 8.02
N ILE A 545 -7.32 -18.26 8.14
CA ILE A 545 -8.07 -17.13 8.69
C ILE A 545 -9.30 -16.84 7.83
N GLU A 546 -9.14 -16.73 6.51
CA GLU A 546 -10.23 -16.52 5.56
C GLU A 546 -11.32 -17.59 5.72
N ARG A 547 -10.91 -18.85 5.84
CA ARG A 547 -11.85 -19.96 6.04
C ARG A 547 -12.55 -19.90 7.39
N ILE A 548 -11.86 -19.54 8.48
CA ILE A 548 -12.47 -19.31 9.80
C ILE A 548 -13.54 -18.22 9.71
N PHE A 549 -13.20 -17.06 9.14
CA PHE A 549 -14.16 -15.96 9.00
C PHE A 549 -15.38 -16.37 8.19
N HIS A 550 -15.21 -17.14 7.11
CA HIS A 550 -16.31 -17.69 6.32
C HIS A 550 -17.21 -18.65 7.12
N LEU A 551 -16.61 -19.58 7.89
CA LEU A 551 -17.36 -20.54 8.71
C LEU A 551 -18.13 -19.87 9.87
N GLN A 552 -17.69 -18.70 10.31
CA GLN A 552 -18.26 -17.97 11.45
C GLN A 552 -19.30 -16.91 11.06
N GLN A 553 -19.60 -16.72 9.77
CA GLN A 553 -20.50 -15.64 9.30
C GLN A 553 -21.95 -15.77 9.81
N SER A 554 -22.44 -16.99 10.01
CA SER A 554 -23.83 -17.28 10.41
C SER A 554 -24.04 -17.36 11.92
N LYS A 555 -23.02 -17.07 12.74
CA LYS A 555 -23.05 -17.19 14.20
C LYS A 555 -23.52 -15.89 14.87
N ASP A 556 -23.99 -15.99 16.11
CA ASP A 556 -24.40 -14.84 16.92
C ASP A 556 -23.23 -13.83 17.07
N THR A 557 -23.57 -12.54 17.05
CA THR A 557 -22.65 -11.42 17.20
C THR A 557 -21.68 -11.52 18.37
N ARG A 558 -22.06 -12.08 19.53
CA ARG A 558 -21.17 -12.21 20.70
C ARG A 558 -20.17 -13.37 20.61
N ASP A 559 -20.50 -14.36 19.79
CA ASP A 559 -19.67 -15.58 19.61
C ASP A 559 -18.86 -15.55 18.31
N ARG A 560 -19.13 -14.59 17.43
CA ARG A 560 -18.40 -14.40 16.18
C ARG A 560 -16.99 -13.85 16.39
N ILE A 561 -16.12 -14.17 15.44
CA ILE A 561 -14.80 -13.53 15.33
C ILE A 561 -14.98 -12.03 15.06
N ARG A 562 -14.54 -11.23 16.02
CA ARG A 562 -14.44 -9.77 15.90
C ARG A 562 -13.29 -9.42 14.96
N GLU A 563 -12.12 -9.97 15.24
CA GLU A 563 -10.89 -9.68 14.51
C GLU A 563 -9.86 -10.81 14.67
N ALA A 564 -8.90 -10.89 13.75
CA ALA A 564 -7.75 -11.77 13.83
C ALA A 564 -6.46 -11.01 13.55
N TRP A 565 -5.39 -11.41 14.22
CA TRP A 565 -4.06 -10.84 14.09
C TRP A 565 -3.02 -11.94 13.93
N ALA A 566 -2.10 -11.78 12.98
CA ALA A 566 -0.97 -12.68 12.77
C ALA A 566 0.35 -11.91 12.93
N PHE A 567 1.31 -12.52 13.62
CA PHE A 567 2.57 -11.88 14.01
C PHE A 567 3.77 -12.56 13.37
N ASP A 568 4.72 -11.76 12.89
CA ASP A 568 6.04 -12.26 12.54
C ASP A 568 6.90 -12.38 13.80
N TRP A 569 7.69 -13.46 13.87
CA TRP A 569 8.86 -13.53 14.74
C TRP A 569 9.86 -12.46 14.30
N GLN A 570 10.53 -11.78 15.23
CA GLN A 570 11.48 -10.69 14.93
C GLN A 570 12.55 -11.06 13.89
N SER A 571 12.87 -12.35 13.77
CA SER A 571 13.85 -12.92 12.83
C SER A 571 13.24 -13.48 11.54
N HIS A 572 11.92 -13.37 11.35
CA HIS A 572 11.16 -13.93 10.22
C HIS A 572 10.30 -12.87 9.52
N GLY A 573 9.83 -13.21 8.30
CA GLY A 573 8.91 -12.36 7.53
C GLY A 573 9.40 -10.93 7.32
N ASP A 574 8.50 -9.96 7.42
CA ASP A 574 8.85 -8.55 7.26
C ASP A 574 9.61 -8.01 8.47
N ALA A 575 9.37 -8.58 9.66
CA ALA A 575 10.10 -8.19 10.86
C ALA A 575 11.60 -8.46 10.73
N ALA A 576 12.00 -9.56 10.08
CA ALA A 576 13.39 -9.86 9.78
C ALA A 576 14.07 -8.77 8.94
N VAL A 577 13.35 -8.23 7.96
CA VAL A 577 13.86 -7.19 7.07
C VAL A 577 14.03 -5.87 7.82
N LEU A 578 13.06 -5.53 8.68
CA LEU A 578 13.14 -4.34 9.53
C LEU A 578 14.29 -4.42 10.53
N ASN A 579 14.58 -5.63 11.04
CA ASN A 579 15.61 -5.87 12.04
C ASN A 579 16.96 -6.33 11.44
N GLU A 580 17.13 -6.26 10.11
CA GLU A 580 18.22 -6.94 9.39
C GLU A 580 19.61 -6.62 9.97
N GLU A 581 19.91 -5.35 10.20
CA GLU A 581 21.22 -4.92 10.70
C GLU A 581 21.49 -5.40 12.13
N VAL A 582 20.48 -5.40 13.00
CA VAL A 582 20.61 -5.91 14.38
C VAL A 582 20.74 -7.44 14.39
N LEU A 583 20.03 -8.14 13.51
CA LEU A 583 20.09 -9.60 13.41
C LEU A 583 21.46 -10.10 12.91
N LYS A 584 22.17 -9.29 12.10
CA LYS A 584 23.52 -9.59 11.61
C LYS A 584 24.57 -9.56 12.73
N THR A 585 24.41 -8.73 13.74
CA THR A 585 25.37 -8.58 14.84
C THR A 585 25.18 -9.58 15.98
N ARG A 586 24.10 -10.38 15.95
CA ARG A 586 23.82 -11.36 17.01
C ARG A 586 24.62 -12.63 16.82
N ASP A 587 25.23 -13.11 17.90
CA ASP A 587 25.89 -14.42 17.91
C ASP A 587 24.89 -15.58 17.81
N ASP A 588 23.66 -15.39 18.30
CA ASP A 588 22.63 -16.42 18.36
C ASP A 588 21.31 -16.02 17.67
N ALA A 589 20.42 -16.99 17.45
CA ALA A 589 19.07 -16.76 16.96
C ALA A 589 18.23 -15.96 17.97
N VAL A 590 17.19 -15.28 17.49
CA VAL A 590 16.11 -14.79 18.36
C VAL A 590 15.32 -16.00 18.84
N SER A 591 15.25 -16.22 20.15
CA SER A 591 14.54 -17.35 20.75
C SER A 591 13.01 -17.18 20.77
N ALA A 592 12.27 -18.27 20.97
CA ALA A 592 10.81 -18.21 21.11
C ALA A 592 10.37 -17.43 22.36
N ALA A 593 11.23 -17.39 23.40
CA ALA A 593 11.00 -16.57 24.60
C ALA A 593 11.15 -15.07 24.31
N GLU A 594 12.14 -14.66 23.51
CA GLU A 594 12.26 -13.27 23.05
C GLU A 594 11.08 -12.86 22.14
N TRP A 595 10.56 -13.79 21.34
CA TRP A 595 9.34 -13.53 20.57
C TRP A 595 8.11 -13.34 21.45
N ALA A 596 8.00 -14.15 22.50
CA ALA A 596 6.89 -14.08 23.45
C ALA A 596 6.76 -12.70 24.12
N LEU A 597 7.86 -11.99 24.36
CA LEU A 597 7.83 -10.61 24.90
C LEU A 597 7.11 -9.64 23.98
N ALA A 598 7.26 -9.80 22.65
CA ALA A 598 6.53 -8.97 21.69
C ALA A 598 5.03 -9.29 21.68
N LEU A 599 4.67 -10.58 21.79
CA LEU A 599 3.27 -11.01 21.89
C LEU A 599 2.62 -10.49 23.18
N GLU A 600 3.30 -10.60 24.32
CA GLU A 600 2.85 -10.07 25.61
C GLU A 600 2.67 -8.55 25.56
N SER A 601 3.63 -7.83 25.01
CA SER A 601 3.55 -6.37 24.84
C SER A 601 2.34 -5.99 23.98
N PHE A 602 2.13 -6.67 22.84
CA PHE A 602 0.99 -6.41 21.98
C PHE A 602 -0.35 -6.69 22.69
N VAL A 603 -0.45 -7.82 23.40
CA VAL A 603 -1.68 -8.20 24.12
C VAL A 603 -2.00 -7.21 25.24
N SER A 604 -1.01 -6.81 26.03
CA SER A 604 -1.19 -5.90 27.17
C SER A 604 -1.47 -4.46 26.78
N THR A 605 -1.05 -4.04 25.58
CA THR A 605 -1.21 -2.66 25.08
C THR A 605 -2.37 -2.53 24.10
N HIS A 606 -2.38 -3.31 23.01
CA HIS A 606 -3.29 -3.14 21.88
C HIS A 606 -4.57 -3.98 22.01
N LEU A 607 -4.51 -5.13 22.67
CA LEU A 607 -5.68 -6.02 22.85
C LEU A 607 -6.24 -5.97 24.27
N LYS A 608 -5.89 -4.94 25.05
CA LYS A 608 -6.36 -4.79 26.43
C LYS A 608 -7.89 -4.80 26.48
N GLY A 609 -8.45 -5.72 27.27
CA GLY A 609 -9.89 -5.87 27.43
C GLY A 609 -10.58 -6.69 26.33
N HIS A 610 -9.85 -7.25 25.37
CA HIS A 610 -10.42 -8.15 24.37
C HIS A 610 -10.58 -9.58 24.93
N ARG A 611 -11.52 -10.34 24.35
CA ARG A 611 -11.65 -11.79 24.54
C ARG A 611 -10.72 -12.51 23.56
N ILE A 612 -9.52 -12.85 24.00
CA ILE A 612 -8.45 -13.31 23.10
C ILE A 612 -8.36 -14.84 23.10
N VAL A 613 -8.36 -15.43 21.90
CA VAL A 613 -8.00 -16.83 21.64
C VAL A 613 -6.65 -16.85 20.94
N ALA A 614 -5.66 -17.47 21.57
CA ALA A 614 -4.30 -17.55 21.05
C ALA A 614 -4.07 -18.88 20.32
N LEU A 615 -3.39 -18.85 19.18
CA LEU A 615 -3.11 -20.00 18.33
C LEU A 615 -1.63 -20.02 17.98
N GLY A 616 -0.93 -21.08 18.34
CA GLY A 616 0.47 -21.30 17.98
C GLY A 616 0.63 -22.54 17.12
N HIS A 617 1.44 -22.47 16.06
CA HIS A 617 1.85 -23.63 15.26
C HIS A 617 3.32 -23.99 15.48
N SER A 618 3.61 -25.25 15.81
CA SER A 618 4.99 -25.75 16.00
C SER A 618 5.80 -24.84 16.94
N ALA A 619 6.87 -24.17 16.50
CA ALA A 619 7.62 -23.20 17.30
C ALA A 619 6.78 -22.06 17.89
N GLY A 620 5.72 -21.64 17.19
CA GLY A 620 4.76 -20.66 17.69
C GLY A 620 4.00 -21.13 18.94
N THR A 621 3.89 -22.45 19.18
CA THR A 621 3.31 -22.97 20.44
C THR A 621 4.15 -22.58 21.65
N ALA A 622 5.48 -22.67 21.54
CA ALA A 622 6.37 -22.24 22.62
C ALA A 622 6.26 -20.72 22.84
N ALA A 623 6.21 -19.91 21.78
CA ALA A 623 6.08 -18.46 21.92
C ALA A 623 4.76 -18.05 22.61
N ILE A 624 3.63 -18.65 22.22
CA ILE A 624 2.34 -18.42 22.88
C ILE A 624 2.37 -18.86 24.35
N MET A 625 2.92 -20.03 24.65
CA MET A 625 3.05 -20.51 26.03
C MET A 625 3.95 -19.58 26.87
N MET A 626 5.08 -19.14 26.33
CA MET A 626 5.97 -18.23 27.03
C MET A 626 5.34 -16.85 27.27
N SER A 627 4.40 -16.42 26.43
CA SER A 627 3.72 -15.12 26.59
C SER A 627 2.78 -15.05 27.80
N VAL A 628 2.42 -16.19 28.40
CA VAL A 628 1.63 -16.22 29.64
C VAL A 628 2.49 -16.26 30.90
N LYS A 629 3.81 -16.39 30.77
CA LYS A 629 4.75 -16.63 31.89
C LYS A 629 4.68 -15.55 32.97
N SER A 630 4.66 -14.28 32.57
CA SER A 630 4.61 -13.12 33.48
C SER A 630 3.22 -12.84 34.04
N THR A 631 2.16 -13.46 33.50
CA THR A 631 0.78 -13.18 33.88
C THR A 631 0.35 -13.98 35.11
N PRO A 632 -0.43 -13.41 36.05
CA PRO A 632 -0.97 -14.18 37.18
C PRO A 632 -1.81 -15.37 36.72
N VAL A 633 -1.66 -16.53 37.36
CA VAL A 633 -2.37 -17.78 37.02
C VAL A 633 -3.89 -17.57 36.97
N GLN A 634 -4.44 -16.83 37.94
CA GLN A 634 -5.87 -16.60 38.08
C GLN A 634 -6.42 -15.54 37.11
N LYS A 635 -5.55 -14.80 36.41
CA LYS A 635 -5.93 -13.75 35.45
C LYS A 635 -5.21 -13.97 34.11
N PRO A 636 -5.54 -15.06 33.40
CA PRO A 636 -4.88 -15.36 32.15
C PRO A 636 -5.21 -14.31 31.08
N PRO A 637 -4.26 -13.97 30.19
CA PRO A 637 -4.50 -13.00 29.12
C PRO A 637 -5.36 -13.56 27.98
N TYR A 638 -5.50 -14.89 27.91
CA TYR A 638 -6.22 -15.61 26.87
C TYR A 638 -7.37 -16.40 27.48
N ILE A 639 -8.52 -16.35 26.83
CA ILE A 639 -9.69 -17.16 27.22
C ILE A 639 -9.58 -18.61 26.74
N ALA A 640 -8.69 -18.87 25.76
CA ALA A 640 -8.36 -20.20 25.25
C ALA A 640 -7.05 -20.18 24.45
N ILE A 641 -6.39 -21.33 24.38
CA ILE A 641 -5.17 -21.51 23.61
C ILE A 641 -5.29 -22.74 22.71
N PHE A 642 -4.98 -22.58 21.42
CA PHE A 642 -4.83 -23.66 20.45
C PHE A 642 -3.34 -23.97 20.24
N LEU A 643 -2.94 -25.19 20.56
CA LEU A 643 -1.60 -25.70 20.31
C LEU A 643 -1.67 -26.62 19.08
N ILE A 644 -1.19 -26.12 17.94
CA ILE A 644 -1.27 -26.80 16.65
C ILE A 644 0.10 -27.42 16.38
N GLU A 645 0.15 -28.74 16.29
CA GLU A 645 1.40 -29.50 16.13
C GLU A 645 2.50 -29.06 17.12
N PRO A 646 2.22 -29.04 18.43
CA PRO A 646 3.18 -28.56 19.42
C PRO A 646 4.47 -29.38 19.43
N THR A 647 5.60 -28.67 19.48
CA THR A 647 6.94 -29.26 19.63
C THR A 647 7.48 -29.15 21.05
N ILE A 648 6.60 -28.88 22.01
CA ILE A 648 6.91 -28.77 23.44
C ILE A 648 6.86 -30.16 24.10
N LEU A 649 7.77 -30.41 25.04
CA LEU A 649 7.85 -31.65 25.81
C LEU A 649 8.48 -31.40 27.19
N SER A 650 8.18 -32.23 28.18
CA SER A 650 8.74 -32.08 29.53
C SER A 650 10.22 -32.42 29.61
N GLN A 651 10.91 -31.85 30.60
CA GLN A 651 12.35 -32.10 30.85
C GLN A 651 12.68 -33.60 30.91
N GLU A 652 11.88 -34.38 31.65
CA GLU A 652 12.05 -35.85 31.79
C GLU A 652 12.07 -36.57 30.42
N LEU A 653 11.11 -36.26 29.55
CA LEU A 653 11.02 -36.83 28.20
C LEU A 653 12.12 -36.29 27.27
N PHE A 654 12.49 -35.02 27.43
CA PHE A 654 13.62 -34.46 26.70
C PHE A 654 14.90 -35.19 27.05
N ASP A 655 15.18 -35.43 28.33
CA ASP A 655 16.37 -36.13 28.80
C ASP A 655 16.38 -37.59 28.32
N ALA A 656 15.23 -38.28 28.38
CA ALA A 656 15.07 -39.64 27.88
C ALA A 656 15.37 -39.78 26.37
N HIS A 657 15.08 -38.74 25.59
CA HIS A 657 15.29 -38.72 24.12
C HIS A 657 16.37 -37.73 23.67
N ALA A 658 17.23 -37.24 24.58
CA ALA A 658 18.10 -36.09 24.33
C ALA A 658 19.04 -36.30 23.13
N ARG A 659 19.54 -37.53 22.97
CA ARG A 659 20.43 -37.89 21.86
C ARG A 659 19.72 -37.76 20.51
N GLU A 660 18.54 -38.36 20.38
CA GLU A 660 17.71 -38.31 19.17
C GLU A 660 17.32 -36.86 18.82
N ARG A 661 16.84 -36.11 19.83
CA ARG A 661 16.42 -34.70 19.65
C ARG A 661 17.57 -33.80 19.22
N LYS A 662 18.76 -33.93 19.84
CA LYS A 662 19.95 -33.16 19.46
C LYS A 662 20.43 -33.51 18.06
N ILE A 663 20.41 -34.80 17.68
CA ILE A 663 20.77 -35.22 16.32
C ILE A 663 19.82 -34.59 15.29
N PHE A 664 18.51 -34.68 15.52
CA PHE A 664 17.51 -34.13 14.60
C PHE A 664 17.63 -32.59 14.47
N ALA A 665 17.77 -31.88 15.59
CA ALA A 665 17.95 -30.43 15.58
C ALA A 665 19.23 -30.01 14.87
N ASN A 666 20.35 -30.69 15.12
CA ASN A 666 21.62 -30.40 14.46
C ASN A 666 21.58 -30.72 12.96
N MET A 667 20.88 -31.77 12.55
CA MET A 667 20.66 -32.07 11.13
C MET A 667 19.81 -31.00 10.46
N SER A 668 18.72 -30.56 11.10
CA SER A 668 17.84 -29.50 10.60
C SER A 668 18.58 -28.16 10.48
N MET A 669 19.39 -27.81 11.49
CA MET A 669 20.28 -26.65 11.46
C MET A 669 21.25 -26.74 10.29
N LYS A 670 21.96 -27.86 10.13
CA LYS A 670 22.93 -28.06 9.05
C LYS A 670 22.28 -27.90 7.67
N VAL A 671 21.18 -28.60 7.42
CA VAL A 671 20.44 -28.54 6.15
C VAL A 671 19.97 -27.11 5.85
N THR A 672 19.53 -26.38 6.88
CA THR A 672 19.09 -24.99 6.73
C THR A 672 20.25 -24.05 6.38
N LEU A 673 21.39 -24.19 7.05
CA LEU A 673 22.58 -23.37 6.79
C LEU A 673 23.20 -23.62 5.41
N GLU A 674 23.08 -24.85 4.89
CA GLU A 674 23.54 -25.24 3.54
C GLU A 674 22.51 -24.91 2.44
N ARG A 675 21.27 -24.54 2.82
CA ARG A 675 20.18 -24.27 1.87
C ARG A 675 20.51 -23.05 1.00
N ARG A 676 20.15 -23.16 -0.29
CA ARG A 676 20.13 -22.02 -1.22
C ARG A 676 19.14 -20.98 -0.72
N ASP A 677 19.57 -19.73 -0.66
CA ASP A 677 18.81 -18.59 -0.13
C ASP A 677 18.74 -17.40 -1.09
N THR A 678 19.31 -17.53 -2.29
CA THR A 678 19.34 -16.49 -3.33
C THR A 678 19.01 -17.07 -4.71
N TRP A 679 18.16 -16.38 -5.48
CA TRP A 679 17.75 -16.74 -6.84
C TRP A 679 17.71 -15.51 -7.76
N PRO A 680 17.77 -15.69 -9.09
CA PRO A 680 17.66 -14.56 -10.02
C PRO A 680 16.31 -13.83 -9.93
N ASP A 681 15.21 -14.59 -9.84
CA ASP A 681 13.85 -14.06 -9.80
C ASP A 681 12.93 -14.98 -8.98
N ARG A 682 11.70 -14.51 -8.72
CA ARG A 682 10.71 -15.24 -7.90
C ARG A 682 10.24 -16.51 -8.59
N GLU A 683 10.17 -16.51 -9.91
CA GLU A 683 9.78 -17.65 -10.73
C GLU A 683 10.78 -18.81 -10.57
N THR A 684 12.07 -18.50 -10.61
CA THR A 684 13.17 -19.45 -10.40
C THR A 684 13.18 -19.96 -8.96
N ALA A 685 12.93 -19.08 -7.98
CA ALA A 685 12.78 -19.48 -6.59
C ALA A 685 11.58 -20.42 -6.40
N ALA A 686 10.42 -20.10 -6.98
CA ALA A 686 9.22 -20.93 -6.94
C ALA A 686 9.49 -22.32 -7.55
N ALA A 687 10.13 -22.38 -8.73
CA ALA A 687 10.51 -23.63 -9.37
C ALA A 687 11.48 -24.46 -8.51
N TYR A 688 12.40 -23.80 -7.80
CA TYR A 688 13.31 -24.44 -6.85
C TYR A 688 12.55 -25.08 -5.68
N PHE A 689 11.66 -24.32 -5.03
CA PHE A 689 10.91 -24.81 -3.86
C PHE A 689 9.90 -25.89 -4.22
N ARG A 690 9.15 -25.73 -5.33
CA ARG A 690 8.05 -26.64 -5.68
C ARG A 690 8.47 -28.09 -5.93
N ARG A 691 9.77 -28.32 -6.16
CA ARG A 691 10.37 -29.65 -6.36
C ARG A 691 10.91 -30.29 -5.08
N ARG A 692 10.87 -29.59 -3.93
CA ARG A 692 11.57 -29.98 -2.70
C ARG A 692 10.61 -30.04 -1.52
N LEU A 693 10.86 -30.97 -0.61
CA LEU A 693 10.20 -30.97 0.69
C LEU A 693 10.78 -29.85 1.57
N PRO A 694 9.96 -29.21 2.43
CA PRO A 694 8.53 -29.50 2.60
C PRO A 694 7.61 -28.84 1.54
N TRP A 695 8.05 -27.81 0.83
CA TRP A 695 7.20 -26.98 -0.04
C TRP A 695 6.41 -27.71 -1.14
N LYS A 696 6.87 -28.90 -1.55
CA LYS A 696 6.16 -29.77 -2.50
C LYS A 696 4.79 -30.21 -2.00
N SER A 697 4.61 -30.44 -0.68
CA SER A 697 3.34 -30.90 -0.11
C SER A 697 2.34 -29.78 0.20
N TRP A 698 2.77 -28.51 0.13
CA TRP A 698 1.96 -27.39 0.56
C TRP A 698 0.76 -27.12 -0.36
N ASP A 699 -0.35 -26.70 0.27
CA ASP A 699 -1.52 -26.12 -0.40
C ASP A 699 -1.06 -25.01 -1.35
N PRO A 700 -1.54 -24.98 -2.60
CA PRO A 700 -1.10 -23.99 -3.58
C PRO A 700 -1.23 -22.54 -3.10
N ARG A 701 -2.27 -22.19 -2.34
CA ARG A 701 -2.47 -20.84 -1.81
C ARG A 701 -1.36 -20.46 -0.83
N VAL A 702 -1.00 -21.38 0.07
CA VAL A 702 0.06 -21.14 1.08
C VAL A 702 1.44 -21.11 0.43
N PHE A 703 1.66 -21.94 -0.61
CA PHE A 703 2.88 -21.92 -1.41
C PHE A 703 3.06 -20.58 -2.16
N ASP A 704 2.01 -20.11 -2.83
CA ASP A 704 2.05 -18.83 -3.54
C ASP A 704 2.30 -17.67 -2.57
N ILE A 705 1.66 -17.69 -1.41
CA ILE A 705 1.93 -16.74 -0.32
C ILE A 705 3.41 -16.77 0.09
N TYR A 706 4.01 -17.95 0.25
CA TYR A 706 5.42 -18.06 0.61
C TYR A 706 6.36 -17.48 -0.44
N VAL A 707 6.12 -17.75 -1.72
CA VAL A 707 6.91 -17.18 -2.82
C VAL A 707 6.79 -15.65 -2.86
N ASN A 708 5.59 -15.12 -2.62
CA ASN A 708 5.33 -13.68 -2.69
C ASN A 708 5.80 -12.91 -1.45
N HIS A 709 5.65 -13.49 -0.27
CA HIS A 709 5.87 -12.79 1.00
C HIS A 709 7.11 -13.25 1.75
N GLY A 710 7.59 -14.48 1.54
CA GLY A 710 8.81 -15.01 2.16
C GLY A 710 10.11 -14.55 1.48
N LEU A 711 10.02 -13.96 0.28
CA LEU A 711 11.16 -13.46 -0.49
C LEU A 711 11.13 -11.92 -0.63
N ARG A 712 12.32 -11.31 -0.74
CA ARG A 712 12.51 -9.89 -1.08
C ARG A 712 13.49 -9.73 -2.23
N THR A 713 13.32 -8.65 -3.00
CA THR A 713 14.27 -8.27 -4.06
C THR A 713 15.46 -7.53 -3.46
N VAL A 714 16.67 -7.81 -3.96
CA VAL A 714 17.91 -7.12 -3.63
C VAL A 714 18.68 -6.81 -4.91
N THR A 715 19.37 -5.68 -4.93
CA THR A 715 20.25 -5.31 -6.04
C THR A 715 21.58 -6.06 -5.92
N SER A 716 21.98 -6.76 -6.98
CA SER A 716 23.26 -7.47 -7.10
C SER A 716 24.10 -6.89 -8.24
N ARG A 717 25.39 -7.25 -8.31
CA ARG A 717 26.29 -6.84 -9.40
C ARG A 717 25.80 -7.26 -10.79
N ASP A 718 25.06 -8.37 -10.87
CA ASP A 718 24.56 -8.96 -12.12
C ASP A 718 23.09 -8.60 -12.41
N GLY A 719 22.50 -7.65 -11.67
CA GLY A 719 21.10 -7.24 -11.77
C GLY A 719 20.31 -7.47 -10.48
N ASN A 720 18.98 -7.45 -10.58
CA ASN A 720 18.11 -7.75 -9.43
C ASN A 720 18.15 -9.26 -9.13
N ALA A 721 18.19 -9.61 -7.85
CA ALA A 721 18.06 -10.97 -7.35
C ALA A 721 16.96 -11.02 -6.27
N VAL A 722 16.48 -12.21 -5.93
CA VAL A 722 15.58 -12.42 -4.79
C VAL A 722 16.24 -13.28 -3.73
N VAL A 723 16.04 -12.92 -2.46
CA VAL A 723 16.56 -13.61 -1.29
C VAL A 723 15.47 -13.92 -0.28
N LEU A 724 15.71 -14.90 0.59
CA LEU A 724 14.83 -15.14 1.75
C LEU A 724 14.80 -13.90 2.67
N LYS A 725 13.61 -13.56 3.18
CA LYS A 725 13.49 -12.53 4.24
C LYS A 725 14.01 -13.04 5.59
N ALA A 726 13.65 -14.27 5.96
CA ALA A 726 14.24 -14.94 7.11
C ALA A 726 15.64 -15.47 6.72
N SER A 727 16.69 -14.98 7.38
CA SER A 727 18.04 -15.46 7.06
C SER A 727 18.20 -16.92 7.47
N LYS A 728 18.88 -17.72 6.64
CA LYS A 728 19.18 -19.12 6.97
C LYS A 728 19.99 -19.27 8.26
N ARG A 729 20.76 -18.24 8.63
CA ARG A 729 21.51 -18.21 9.90
C ARG A 729 20.56 -18.13 11.09
N GLN A 730 19.63 -17.18 11.09
CA GLN A 730 18.65 -17.03 12.17
C GLN A 730 17.71 -18.24 12.25
N GLU A 731 17.24 -18.77 11.12
CA GLU A 731 16.42 -19.98 11.08
C GLU A 731 17.19 -21.22 11.57
N GLY A 732 18.41 -21.41 11.07
CA GLY A 732 19.25 -22.57 11.40
C GLY A 732 19.64 -22.62 12.88
N LEU A 733 20.08 -21.49 13.43
CA LEU A 733 20.51 -21.39 14.83
C LEU A 733 19.36 -21.54 15.84
N ALA A 734 18.10 -21.38 15.41
CA ALA A 734 16.95 -21.54 16.29
C ALA A 734 16.57 -23.01 16.57
N TYR A 735 16.98 -23.98 15.73
CA TYR A 735 16.66 -25.40 15.95
C TYR A 735 17.17 -25.98 17.28
N PRO A 736 18.42 -25.74 17.72
CA PRO A 736 18.93 -26.27 18.99
C PRO A 736 18.47 -25.51 20.26
N HIS A 737 17.53 -24.56 20.15
CA HIS A 737 17.04 -23.75 21.28
C HIS A 737 15.93 -24.44 22.10
N PHE A 738 16.27 -25.50 22.84
CA PHE A 738 15.26 -26.28 23.59
C PHE A 738 14.63 -25.63 24.85
N PRO A 739 15.31 -24.77 25.65
CA PRO A 739 14.80 -24.36 26.95
C PRO A 739 13.38 -23.76 26.95
N PRO A 740 13.01 -22.84 26.03
CA PRO A 740 11.65 -22.28 25.99
C PRO A 740 10.55 -23.33 25.73
N TYR A 741 10.88 -24.38 24.97
CA TYR A 741 9.93 -25.45 24.64
C TYR A 741 9.72 -26.41 25.81
N ILE A 742 10.76 -26.62 26.62
CA ILE A 742 10.66 -27.41 27.83
C ILE A 742 9.84 -26.64 28.88
N GLU A 743 10.16 -25.37 29.07
CA GLU A 743 9.44 -24.49 30.00
C GLU A 743 7.96 -24.33 29.63
N ALA A 744 7.64 -24.25 28.33
CA ALA A 744 6.26 -24.23 27.85
C ALA A 744 5.42 -25.42 28.32
N THR A 745 6.02 -26.60 28.53
CA THR A 745 5.29 -27.77 29.05
C THR A 745 4.99 -27.64 30.54
N THR A 746 5.88 -27.02 31.31
CA THR A 746 5.64 -26.66 32.71
C THR A 746 4.49 -25.67 32.80
N LEU A 747 4.53 -24.60 32.01
CA LEU A 747 3.46 -23.60 31.94
C LEU A 747 2.13 -24.23 31.52
N PHE A 748 2.12 -25.19 30.60
CA PHE A 748 0.90 -25.92 30.24
C PHE A 748 0.31 -26.66 31.44
N THR A 749 1.14 -27.38 32.19
CA THR A 749 0.71 -28.13 33.38
C THR A 749 0.15 -27.21 34.46
N GLU A 750 0.75 -26.04 34.66
CA GLU A 750 0.29 -25.03 35.63
C GLU A 750 -1.03 -24.36 35.21
N ARG A 751 -1.25 -24.18 33.91
CA ARG A 751 -2.32 -23.32 33.38
C ARG A 751 -3.52 -24.11 32.85
N CYS A 752 -3.42 -25.41 32.61
CA CYS A 752 -4.49 -26.18 31.96
C CYS A 752 -5.77 -26.35 32.80
N ASN A 753 -5.74 -25.99 34.09
CA ASN A 753 -6.93 -25.94 34.93
C ASN A 753 -7.68 -24.59 34.85
N VAL A 754 -7.05 -23.54 34.33
CA VAL A 754 -7.60 -22.17 34.28
C VAL A 754 -7.77 -21.65 32.84
N ILE A 755 -7.00 -22.17 31.89
CA ILE A 755 -7.13 -21.87 30.47
C ILE A 755 -7.53 -23.16 29.74
N PRO A 756 -8.59 -23.16 28.91
CA PRO A 756 -8.90 -24.29 28.04
C PRO A 756 -7.87 -24.38 26.91
N PHE A 757 -7.13 -25.48 26.88
CA PHE A 757 -6.17 -25.80 25.83
C PHE A 757 -6.75 -26.78 24.81
N HIS A 758 -6.79 -26.38 23.54
CA HIS A 758 -7.20 -27.23 22.44
C HIS A 758 -5.97 -27.64 21.64
N ILE A 759 -5.67 -28.93 21.59
CA ILE A 759 -4.52 -29.47 20.85
C ILE A 759 -5.00 -30.02 19.51
N ILE A 760 -4.33 -29.65 18.42
CA ILE A 760 -4.62 -30.11 17.07
C ILE A 760 -3.35 -30.76 16.50
N TYR A 761 -3.46 -32.02 16.08
CA TYR A 761 -2.39 -32.78 15.43
C TYR A 761 -2.72 -33.13 13.97
N GLY A 762 -1.70 -33.39 13.17
CA GLY A 762 -1.81 -33.99 11.86
C GLY A 762 -2.12 -35.48 11.99
N GLY A 763 -2.87 -36.02 11.04
CA GLY A 763 -3.12 -37.46 10.94
C GLY A 763 -1.84 -38.23 10.60
N ASN A 764 -0.95 -37.61 9.84
CA ASN A 764 0.32 -38.20 9.41
C ASN A 764 1.41 -37.97 10.45
N ILE A 765 2.04 -39.05 10.94
CA ILE A 765 3.22 -38.95 11.81
C ILE A 765 4.46 -38.84 10.92
N ASP A 766 5.04 -37.65 10.82
CA ASP A 766 6.16 -37.33 9.95
C ASP A 766 7.40 -36.81 10.73
N PHE A 767 7.49 -35.50 10.97
CA PHE A 767 8.62 -34.82 11.59
C PHE A 767 8.57 -34.85 13.12
N ILE A 768 7.37 -34.96 13.70
CA ILE A 768 7.18 -34.96 15.16
C ILE A 768 6.85 -36.37 15.64
N PRO A 769 7.73 -36.97 16.45
CA PRO A 769 7.50 -38.31 16.99
C PRO A 769 6.24 -38.40 17.85
N LYS A 770 5.59 -39.57 17.83
CA LYS A 770 4.36 -39.86 18.57
C LYS A 770 4.48 -39.58 20.08
N TYR A 771 5.64 -39.84 20.69
CA TYR A 771 5.84 -39.60 22.12
C TYR A 771 5.73 -38.10 22.50
N ILE A 772 6.03 -37.18 21.57
CA ILE A 772 5.82 -35.75 21.79
C ILE A 772 4.33 -35.43 21.78
N GLN A 773 3.56 -36.03 20.87
CA GLN A 773 2.10 -35.88 20.84
C GLN A 773 1.45 -36.42 22.12
N GLU A 774 1.92 -37.57 22.61
CA GLU A 774 1.41 -38.20 23.83
C GLU A 774 1.79 -37.42 25.10
N SER A 775 2.91 -36.66 25.08
CA SER A 775 3.43 -35.97 26.26
C SER A 775 2.46 -34.96 26.86
N LEU A 776 1.62 -34.31 26.06
CA LEU A 776 0.67 -33.29 26.53
C LEU A 776 -0.69 -33.89 26.95
N CYS A 777 -0.88 -35.20 26.76
CA CYS A 777 -2.13 -35.89 27.05
C CYS A 777 -2.07 -36.75 28.33
N ASP A 778 -0.91 -36.83 28.99
CA ASP A 778 -0.73 -37.62 30.21
C ASP A 778 -1.34 -36.94 31.45
N THR A 779 -2.61 -37.27 31.72
CA THR A 779 -3.36 -36.75 32.87
C THR A 779 -2.76 -37.10 34.23
N SER A 780 -1.94 -38.16 34.33
CA SER A 780 -1.26 -38.53 35.59
C SER A 780 -0.21 -37.50 36.01
N LYS A 781 0.33 -36.74 35.04
CA LYS A 781 1.28 -35.64 35.25
C LYS A 781 0.57 -34.28 35.43
N GLY A 782 -0.73 -34.27 35.69
CA GLY A 782 -1.53 -33.05 35.88
C GLY A 782 -1.93 -32.32 34.59
N ARG A 783 -1.62 -32.90 33.43
CA ARG A 783 -1.84 -32.31 32.10
C ARG A 783 -3.24 -32.62 31.58
N LYS A 784 -4.08 -31.60 31.43
CA LYS A 784 -5.50 -31.77 31.09
C LYS A 784 -5.90 -30.86 29.92
N PRO A 785 -5.66 -31.27 28.66
CA PRO A 785 -6.15 -30.51 27.52
C PRO A 785 -7.70 -30.52 27.50
N ALA A 786 -8.30 -29.40 27.11
CA ALA A 786 -9.75 -29.28 26.92
C ALA A 786 -10.25 -30.10 25.71
N SER A 787 -9.41 -30.27 24.68
CA SER A 787 -9.66 -31.23 23.61
C SER A 787 -8.38 -31.61 22.87
N VAL A 788 -8.39 -32.78 22.23
CA VAL A 788 -7.37 -33.19 21.25
C VAL A 788 -8.08 -33.56 19.95
N THR A 789 -7.67 -32.98 18.83
CA THR A 789 -8.29 -33.18 17.49
C THR A 789 -7.21 -33.54 16.47
N LYS A 790 -7.57 -34.28 15.42
CA LYS A 790 -6.67 -34.61 14.30
C LYS A 790 -7.21 -34.10 12.97
N VAL A 791 -6.33 -33.54 12.14
CA VAL A 791 -6.59 -33.20 10.72
C VAL A 791 -5.96 -34.29 9.87
N LEU A 792 -6.80 -35.19 9.31
CA LEU A 792 -6.35 -36.49 8.80
C LEU A 792 -5.35 -36.41 7.64
N ASP A 793 -5.54 -35.45 6.73
CA ASP A 793 -4.77 -35.36 5.47
C ASP A 793 -3.54 -34.45 5.56
N ALA A 794 -3.06 -34.16 6.78
CA ALA A 794 -1.90 -33.31 7.04
C ALA A 794 -0.93 -33.95 8.04
N GLY A 795 0.36 -33.56 7.94
CA GLY A 795 1.42 -33.89 8.88
C GLY A 795 1.76 -32.72 9.80
N HIS A 796 3.03 -32.54 10.14
CA HIS A 796 3.48 -31.49 11.05
C HIS A 796 3.16 -30.06 10.57
N LEU A 797 3.10 -29.88 9.25
CA LEU A 797 2.90 -28.58 8.61
C LEU A 797 1.42 -28.35 8.25
N ILE A 798 0.49 -28.65 9.17
CA ILE A 798 -0.96 -28.55 8.93
C ILE A 798 -1.37 -27.20 8.35
N VAL A 799 -0.82 -26.09 8.86
CA VAL A 799 -1.12 -24.73 8.37
C VAL A 799 -0.78 -24.61 6.89
N GLN A 800 0.30 -25.25 6.44
CA GLN A 800 0.78 -25.21 5.07
C GLN A 800 0.15 -26.29 4.18
N GLU A 801 -0.26 -27.42 4.73
CA GLU A 801 -0.73 -28.59 3.98
C GLU A 801 -2.25 -28.63 3.84
N ASP A 802 -3.01 -28.35 4.91
CA ASP A 802 -4.48 -28.33 4.90
C ASP A 802 -5.05 -27.18 5.74
N PRO A 803 -4.91 -25.92 5.26
CA PRO A 803 -5.43 -24.75 5.97
C PRO A 803 -6.95 -24.78 6.17
N ASP A 804 -7.71 -25.40 5.25
CA ASP A 804 -9.16 -25.47 5.38
C ASP A 804 -9.61 -26.51 6.41
N GLY A 805 -8.92 -27.66 6.49
CA GLY A 805 -9.13 -28.67 7.53
C GLY A 805 -8.79 -28.14 8.91
N LEU A 806 -7.67 -27.40 9.03
CA LEU A 806 -7.31 -26.71 10.26
C LEU A 806 -8.38 -25.69 10.68
N ALA A 807 -8.86 -24.88 9.74
CA ALA A 807 -9.91 -23.90 10.02
C ALA A 807 -11.20 -24.54 10.53
N ARG A 808 -11.60 -25.69 9.96
CA ARG A 808 -12.75 -26.48 10.46
C ARG A 808 -12.50 -26.98 11.89
N ALA A 809 -11.35 -27.61 12.14
CA ALA A 809 -11.01 -28.12 13.46
C ALA A 809 -10.98 -27.02 14.54
N ILE A 810 -10.52 -25.81 14.19
CA ILE A 810 -10.57 -24.64 15.07
C ILE A 810 -12.02 -24.22 15.33
N CYS A 811 -12.81 -24.01 14.27
CA CYS A 811 -14.20 -23.54 14.39
C CYS A 811 -15.07 -24.51 15.20
N ASP A 812 -14.89 -25.81 15.04
CA ASP A 812 -15.62 -26.84 15.79
C ASP A 812 -15.43 -26.70 17.32
N LYS A 813 -14.28 -26.18 17.75
CA LYS A 813 -13.99 -25.93 19.18
C LYS A 813 -14.41 -24.55 19.61
N LEU A 814 -14.28 -23.54 18.74
CA LEU A 814 -14.79 -22.19 18.97
C LEU A 814 -16.31 -22.19 19.22
N ASP A 815 -17.04 -23.02 18.47
CA ASP A 815 -18.51 -23.18 18.58
C ASP A 815 -18.94 -23.99 19.83
N GLY A 816 -18.00 -24.56 20.58
CA GLY A 816 -18.29 -25.38 21.76
C GLY A 816 -18.72 -24.54 22.98
N LYS A 817 -19.68 -25.07 23.77
CA LYS A 817 -20.19 -24.44 25.02
C LYS A 817 -19.09 -24.06 26.03
N ASN A 818 -17.91 -24.67 25.96
CA ASN A 818 -16.80 -24.42 26.89
C ASN A 818 -16.20 -23.02 26.79
N LEU A 819 -16.35 -22.32 25.66
CA LEU A 819 -15.89 -20.93 25.49
C LEU A 819 -16.97 -19.88 25.80
N GLN A 820 -18.21 -20.33 26.01
CA GLN A 820 -19.38 -19.47 26.24
C GLN A 820 -19.61 -19.10 27.72
N ILE A 821 -18.91 -19.71 28.67
CA ILE A 821 -19.27 -19.63 30.12
C ILE A 821 -18.36 -18.71 30.96
N SER A 822 -17.25 -18.18 30.46
CA SER A 822 -16.40 -17.29 31.26
C SER A 822 -16.92 -15.84 31.28
N SER A 823 -17.96 -15.59 32.09
CA SER A 823 -18.48 -14.25 32.42
C SER A 823 -18.60 -14.02 33.94
N ARG A 824 -17.85 -14.78 34.74
CA ARG A 824 -17.72 -14.53 36.19
C ARG A 824 -16.26 -14.55 36.61
N MET A 825 -15.55 -13.46 36.32
CA MET A 825 -14.51 -12.90 37.18
C MET A 825 -14.32 -11.42 36.87
#